data_AF-A0A256C3N4-F1
#
_entry.id   AF-A0A256C3N4-F1
#
_cell.length_a   1.000
_cell.length_b   1.000
_cell.length_c   1.000
_cell.angle_alpha   90.00
_cell.angle_beta   90.00
_cell.angle_gamma   90.00
#
_symmetry.space_group_name_H-M   'P 1'
#
loop_
_entity.id
_entity.type
_entity.pdbx_description
1 polymer ?
#
loop_
_entity_poly.entity_id
_entity_poly.type
_entity_poly.pdbx_seq_one_letter_code
_entity_poly.pdbx_strand_id
1 'polypeptide(L)'
;FTGTFAIDGTSQLTATNFNQLGKGSVQVAQDGAVHLNNITSELTNAISGMGNLNLAGTDLSLNTGNAKLKDLTGSINLTNDSSLTLVEIGQLNDAAKVNIAAKGDRITVNSKDDFSLNNHLTGTGLLDVKADGNSFNFGSAVGNEFAGTVNLENSTFDLKGNNTNALTNATLVVGNGNITTVDTADQTIGNLTLQGGQTVFNGKGSINTHTLVNNGESTIKVDLNAITPTDGSAANLLDQNKGQHTQLITAKDNSGLKISDLTLQKLDGSKIGAGTIRSIDQNGQTVAKGTYNYALNNTDGLGVNYGLSALEIADGQTLALDATNAINKNMTAAITGNGDLTLTSDAMGLTLTNDQNAYTGATNVTAGLVTAGSDNAFGQTSNLNLAAATTVNLNGKTQTVGSLTNAGSVDLAGGSLVVTNAKGASSTSTGILKGIGDLTISAGDLSITKANTDLNANIAIDSGAAISLSDAGTLGSSQIALEGDLNLNADTSLGNNLAGNGSVNTKADVTLTGDNSGFTGTFAIDGTSQLTATNFNQLGKGSVQVAQDGAVHLNNITSELTNAISGMGNLNLAGTDLSLNTGNAKLKDLTGSINLTNDSSLTLVEIGQLNDAAKVNIAAKGDRITVNSKDDFSLNNHLTGTGLLDVKADGNSFNFG
;
A
#
# COMPACT_ATOMS: atom_id res chain seq x y z
N PHE A 1 3.95 50.41 -52.78
CA PHE A 1 2.57 50.37 -53.29
C PHE A 1 1.61 50.81 -52.18
N THR A 2 0.58 51.59 -52.51
CA THR A 2 -0.43 52.11 -51.56
C THR A 2 -1.88 51.86 -52.04
N GLY A 3 -2.05 51.11 -53.14
CA GLY A 3 -3.36 50.79 -53.70
C GLY A 3 -3.93 49.47 -53.15
N THR A 4 -4.89 48.90 -53.86
CA THR A 4 -5.52 47.61 -53.51
C THR A 4 -5.01 46.50 -54.43
N PHE A 5 -4.57 45.38 -53.86
CA PHE A 5 -4.44 44.12 -54.59
C PHE A 5 -5.82 43.45 -54.66
N ALA A 6 -6.44 43.43 -55.83
CA ALA A 6 -7.71 42.73 -56.05
C ALA A 6 -7.42 41.30 -56.53
N ILE A 7 -7.81 40.30 -55.73
CA ILE A 7 -7.67 38.87 -56.02
C ILE A 7 -9.03 38.34 -56.43
N ASP A 8 -9.20 38.03 -57.72
CA ASP A 8 -10.45 37.60 -58.34
C ASP A 8 -10.43 36.10 -58.70
N GLY A 9 -11.63 35.54 -58.91
CA GLY A 9 -11.80 34.12 -59.22
C GLY A 9 -11.06 33.22 -58.24
N THR A 10 -10.32 32.25 -58.75
CA THR A 10 -9.50 31.30 -57.98
C THR A 10 -8.04 31.74 -57.79
N SER A 11 -7.73 33.00 -58.06
CA SER A 11 -6.37 33.54 -57.98
C SER A 11 -5.81 33.49 -56.56
N GLN A 12 -4.49 33.40 -56.45
CA GLN A 12 -3.79 33.35 -55.18
C GLN A 12 -2.71 34.44 -55.09
N LEU A 13 -2.63 35.11 -53.95
CA LEU A 13 -1.55 36.03 -53.60
C LEU A 13 -0.73 35.43 -52.48
N THR A 14 0.58 35.28 -52.66
CA THR A 14 1.48 34.83 -51.59
C THR A 14 2.42 35.95 -51.17
N ALA A 15 2.51 36.18 -49.87
CA ALA A 15 3.50 37.06 -49.27
C ALA A 15 4.27 36.31 -48.18
N THR A 16 5.59 36.50 -48.19
CA THR A 16 6.52 36.04 -47.13
C THR A 16 7.06 37.20 -46.29
N ASN A 17 6.67 38.43 -46.62
CA ASN A 17 7.01 39.65 -45.89
C ASN A 17 6.01 40.76 -46.27
N PHE A 18 5.49 41.51 -45.29
CA PHE A 18 4.55 42.61 -45.55
C PHE A 18 5.10 43.72 -46.47
N ASN A 19 6.42 43.89 -46.55
CA ASN A 19 7.05 44.82 -47.51
C ASN A 19 6.70 44.49 -48.97
N GLN A 20 6.37 43.22 -49.29
CA GLN A 20 5.91 42.81 -50.62
C GLN A 20 4.53 43.38 -50.96
N LEU A 21 3.69 43.63 -49.95
CA LEU A 21 2.38 44.27 -50.08
C LEU A 21 2.45 45.80 -49.94
N GLY A 22 3.58 46.33 -49.45
CA GLY A 22 3.75 47.75 -49.18
C GLY A 22 2.75 48.27 -48.15
N LYS A 23 2.22 49.48 -48.35
CA LYS A 23 1.18 50.10 -47.49
C LYS A 23 -0.23 49.91 -48.05
N GLY A 24 -0.40 49.00 -49.02
CA GLY A 24 -1.68 48.77 -49.69
C GLY A 24 -2.66 47.93 -48.86
N SER A 25 -3.85 47.70 -49.42
CA SER A 25 -4.82 46.72 -48.93
C SER A 25 -4.94 45.54 -49.90
N VAL A 26 -5.55 44.46 -49.44
CA VAL A 26 -5.87 43.28 -50.26
C VAL A 26 -7.37 43.04 -50.20
N GLN A 27 -8.01 42.90 -51.35
CA GLN A 27 -9.41 42.51 -51.47
C GLN A 27 -9.47 41.15 -52.15
N VAL A 28 -10.08 40.16 -51.50
CA VAL A 28 -10.13 38.77 -51.99
C VAL A 28 -11.57 38.31 -52.26
N ALA A 29 -11.84 37.90 -53.50
CA ALA A 29 -13.11 37.32 -53.91
C ALA A 29 -13.33 35.92 -53.32
N GLN A 30 -14.57 35.41 -53.37
CA GLN A 30 -15.01 34.18 -52.68
C GLN A 30 -14.09 32.96 -52.87
N ASP A 31 -13.60 32.73 -54.09
CA ASP A 31 -12.76 31.57 -54.41
C ASP A 31 -11.25 31.87 -54.37
N GLY A 32 -10.89 33.12 -54.08
CA GLY A 32 -9.50 33.58 -54.04
C GLY A 32 -8.83 33.27 -52.71
N ALA A 33 -7.50 33.34 -52.69
CA ALA A 33 -6.73 33.16 -51.47
C ALA A 33 -5.56 34.14 -51.31
N VAL A 34 -5.30 34.52 -50.07
CA VAL A 34 -4.11 35.25 -49.63
C VAL A 34 -3.33 34.33 -48.70
N HIS A 35 -2.08 34.03 -49.06
CA HIS A 35 -1.16 33.21 -48.28
C HIS A 35 -0.12 34.11 -47.61
N LEU A 36 -0.10 34.12 -46.29
CA LEU A 36 0.95 34.75 -45.48
C LEU A 36 1.83 33.63 -44.92
N ASN A 37 3.04 33.50 -45.45
CA ASN A 37 3.92 32.37 -45.15
C ASN A 37 5.17 32.83 -44.40
N ASN A 38 5.44 32.22 -43.24
CA ASN A 38 6.62 32.50 -42.41
C ASN A 38 6.77 33.97 -42.01
N ILE A 39 5.65 34.66 -41.76
CA ILE A 39 5.65 36.06 -41.31
C ILE A 39 5.51 36.08 -39.79
N THR A 40 6.39 36.81 -39.10
CA THR A 40 6.30 37.04 -37.65
C THR A 40 6.26 38.53 -37.36
N SER A 41 5.07 39.11 -37.22
CA SER A 41 4.89 40.55 -36.96
C SER A 41 3.42 40.92 -36.70
N GLU A 42 3.16 42.20 -36.41
CA GLU A 42 1.81 42.75 -36.45
C GLU A 42 1.26 42.80 -37.89
N LEU A 43 -0.04 42.55 -38.08
CA LEU A 43 -0.70 42.70 -39.38
C LEU A 43 -0.72 44.18 -39.81
N THR A 44 -0.03 44.51 -40.91
CA THR A 44 0.07 45.90 -41.39
C THR A 44 -0.92 46.25 -42.51
N ASN A 45 -1.30 45.27 -43.34
CA ASN A 45 -2.18 45.47 -44.49
C ASN A 45 -3.63 45.08 -44.14
N ALA A 46 -4.60 45.88 -44.59
CA ALA A 46 -6.01 45.52 -44.48
C ALA A 46 -6.34 44.43 -45.49
N ILE A 47 -7.02 43.37 -45.06
CA ILE A 47 -7.48 42.27 -45.92
C ILE A 47 -9.00 42.19 -45.78
N SER A 48 -9.72 42.22 -46.90
CA SER A 48 -11.19 42.24 -46.93
C SER A 48 -11.76 41.34 -48.03
N GLY A 49 -13.06 41.06 -47.98
CA GLY A 49 -13.78 40.27 -48.97
C GLY A 49 -14.21 38.89 -48.46
N MET A 50 -14.60 38.01 -49.38
CA MET A 50 -15.23 36.71 -49.05
C MET A 50 -14.31 35.50 -49.20
N GLY A 51 -13.08 35.71 -49.66
CA GLY A 51 -12.10 34.64 -49.89
C GLY A 51 -11.28 34.24 -48.66
N ASN A 52 -10.22 33.47 -48.90
CA ASN A 52 -9.46 32.82 -47.83
C ASN A 52 -8.19 33.58 -47.47
N LEU A 53 -7.92 33.72 -46.16
CA LEU A 53 -6.63 34.09 -45.61
C LEU A 53 -5.97 32.84 -45.01
N ASN A 54 -4.84 32.43 -45.57
CA ASN A 54 -4.10 31.24 -45.17
C ASN A 54 -2.79 31.66 -44.49
N LEU A 55 -2.63 31.27 -43.23
CA LEU A 55 -1.42 31.44 -42.44
C LEU A 55 -0.67 30.10 -42.43
N ALA A 56 0.60 30.12 -42.85
CA ALA A 56 1.47 28.93 -42.85
C ALA A 56 2.84 29.25 -42.23
N GLY A 57 3.20 28.65 -41.10
CA GLY A 57 4.40 29.01 -40.33
C GLY A 57 4.41 30.47 -39.86
N THR A 58 3.25 31.11 -39.79
CA THR A 58 3.11 32.57 -39.57
C THR A 58 2.66 32.83 -38.14
N ASP A 59 3.29 33.79 -37.48
CA ASP A 59 2.93 34.30 -36.15
C ASP A 59 2.49 35.77 -36.28
N LEU A 60 1.17 35.97 -36.32
CA LEU A 60 0.55 37.24 -36.62
C LEU A 60 -0.10 37.84 -35.38
N SER A 61 0.19 39.10 -35.06
CA SER A 61 -0.52 39.83 -33.99
C SER A 61 -1.50 40.86 -34.55
N LEU A 62 -2.70 40.92 -33.98
CA LEU A 62 -3.61 42.06 -34.07
C LEU A 62 -3.53 42.79 -32.73
N ASN A 63 -2.69 43.82 -32.64
CA ASN A 63 -2.55 44.64 -31.44
C ASN A 63 -3.77 45.56 -31.23
N THR A 64 -3.80 46.31 -30.13
CA THR A 64 -4.86 47.27 -29.78
C THR A 64 -5.17 48.21 -30.96
N GLY A 65 -6.45 48.30 -31.34
CA GLY A 65 -6.92 49.09 -32.48
C GLY A 65 -6.65 48.48 -33.86
N ASN A 66 -6.04 47.30 -33.96
CA ASN A 66 -5.78 46.64 -35.23
C ASN A 66 -7.06 45.97 -35.77
N ALA A 67 -7.81 46.70 -36.59
CA ALA A 67 -9.05 46.23 -37.21
C ALA A 67 -8.86 45.84 -38.70
N LYS A 68 -7.69 45.28 -39.06
CA LYS A 68 -7.30 45.03 -40.45
C LYS A 68 -8.00 43.84 -41.11
N LEU A 69 -8.66 42.98 -40.33
CA LEU A 69 -9.44 41.83 -40.81
C LEU A 69 -10.96 42.00 -40.62
N LYS A 70 -11.42 43.16 -40.13
CA LYS A 70 -12.84 43.40 -39.81
C LYS A 70 -13.79 43.29 -41.01
N ASP A 71 -13.27 43.41 -42.23
CA ASP A 71 -14.03 43.38 -43.48
C ASP A 71 -13.78 42.08 -44.29
N LEU A 72 -13.06 41.10 -43.71
CA LEU A 72 -12.85 39.77 -44.29
C LEU A 72 -13.93 38.83 -43.74
N THR A 73 -14.90 38.45 -44.57
CA THR A 73 -16.02 37.56 -44.20
C THR A 73 -15.79 36.10 -44.62
N GLY A 74 -14.67 35.80 -45.27
CA GLY A 74 -14.32 34.45 -45.72
C GLY A 74 -13.63 33.63 -44.63
N SER A 75 -12.71 32.73 -45.03
CA SER A 75 -12.05 31.82 -44.08
C SER A 75 -10.68 32.33 -43.65
N ILE A 76 -10.32 32.10 -42.39
CA ILE A 76 -8.98 32.28 -41.84
C ILE A 76 -8.47 30.89 -41.45
N ASN A 77 -7.46 30.40 -42.15
CA ASN A 77 -6.91 29.06 -41.95
C ASN A 77 -5.49 29.16 -41.36
N LEU A 78 -5.25 28.52 -40.22
CA LEU A 78 -3.93 28.40 -39.61
C LEU A 78 -3.39 27.00 -39.87
N THR A 79 -2.18 26.91 -40.41
CA THR A 79 -1.49 25.64 -40.73
C THR A 79 0.01 25.75 -40.44
N ASN A 80 0.69 24.59 -40.32
CA ASN A 80 2.15 24.52 -40.17
C ASN A 80 2.67 25.35 -38.98
N ASP A 81 2.13 25.12 -37.78
CA ASP A 81 2.53 25.78 -36.53
C ASP A 81 2.30 27.31 -36.56
N SER A 82 1.21 27.75 -37.20
CA SER A 82 0.86 29.17 -37.27
C SER A 82 0.18 29.66 -36.00
N SER A 83 0.38 30.94 -35.67
CA SER A 83 -0.33 31.63 -34.60
C SER A 83 -1.00 32.93 -35.04
N LEU A 84 -2.16 33.21 -34.46
CA LEU A 84 -2.87 34.49 -34.58
C LEU A 84 -3.23 35.01 -33.17
N THR A 85 -2.72 36.18 -32.81
CA THR A 85 -3.03 36.83 -31.53
C THR A 85 -4.10 37.90 -31.71
N LEU A 86 -5.13 37.84 -30.86
CA LEU A 86 -6.25 38.78 -30.77
C LEU A 86 -6.20 39.44 -29.38
N VAL A 87 -6.43 40.76 -29.30
CA VAL A 87 -6.45 41.49 -28.03
C VAL A 87 -7.76 42.26 -27.79
N GLU A 88 -8.60 42.40 -28.81
CA GLU A 88 -9.85 43.16 -28.76
C GLU A 88 -10.97 42.45 -29.53
N ILE A 89 -12.22 42.67 -29.12
CA ILE A 89 -13.39 42.23 -29.89
C ILE A 89 -13.50 43.00 -31.22
N GLY A 90 -14.05 42.34 -32.26
CA GLY A 90 -14.26 42.97 -33.57
C GLY A 90 -13.01 43.13 -34.45
N GLN A 91 -11.85 42.60 -34.02
CA GLN A 91 -10.66 42.53 -34.87
C GLN A 91 -10.85 41.58 -36.07
N LEU A 92 -11.68 40.55 -35.88
CA LEU A 92 -12.18 39.69 -36.94
C LEU A 92 -13.63 40.07 -37.26
N ASN A 93 -14.04 39.90 -38.52
CA ASN A 93 -15.45 40.01 -38.88
C ASN A 93 -16.23 38.82 -38.30
N ASP A 94 -17.40 39.04 -37.67
CA ASP A 94 -18.19 37.95 -37.08
C ASP A 94 -18.61 36.85 -38.08
N ALA A 95 -18.77 37.18 -39.37
CA ALA A 95 -19.12 36.20 -40.41
C ALA A 95 -17.93 35.36 -40.88
N ALA A 96 -16.69 35.73 -40.50
CA ALA A 96 -15.50 34.96 -40.88
C ALA A 96 -15.51 33.58 -40.23
N LYS A 97 -15.02 32.59 -40.98
CA LYS A 97 -14.82 31.23 -40.48
C LYS A 97 -13.36 31.05 -40.10
N VAL A 98 -13.11 30.39 -38.98
CA VAL A 98 -11.76 30.19 -38.45
C VAL A 98 -11.48 28.70 -38.34
N ASN A 99 -10.35 28.29 -38.89
CA ASN A 99 -9.87 26.91 -38.85
C ASN A 99 -8.47 26.88 -38.23
N ILE A 100 -8.36 26.28 -37.04
CA ILE A 100 -7.08 26.01 -36.37
C ILE A 100 -6.71 24.55 -36.68
N ALA A 101 -6.00 24.33 -37.79
CA ALA A 101 -6.05 23.04 -38.49
C ALA A 101 -5.49 21.87 -37.67
N ALA A 102 -4.33 22.05 -37.04
CA ALA A 102 -3.63 21.01 -36.30
C ALA A 102 -3.18 21.47 -34.91
N LYS A 103 -2.78 20.52 -34.05
CA LYS A 103 -2.34 20.76 -32.67
C LYS A 103 -1.24 21.83 -32.51
N GLY A 104 -0.39 22.01 -33.52
CA GLY A 104 0.67 23.03 -33.50
C GLY A 104 0.18 24.45 -33.84
N ASP A 105 -0.99 24.57 -34.45
CA ASP A 105 -1.60 25.85 -34.80
C ASP A 105 -2.37 26.43 -33.61
N ARG A 106 -2.34 27.76 -33.44
CA ARG A 106 -2.94 28.42 -32.27
C ARG A 106 -3.56 29.77 -32.54
N ILE A 107 -4.76 30.00 -31.99
CA ILE A 107 -5.24 31.36 -31.73
C ILE A 107 -4.96 31.71 -30.27
N THR A 108 -4.36 32.86 -30.04
CA THR A 108 -4.19 33.41 -28.69
C THR A 108 -5.12 34.60 -28.52
N VAL A 109 -6.00 34.55 -27.53
CA VAL A 109 -6.75 35.71 -27.04
C VAL A 109 -6.00 36.27 -25.84
N ASN A 110 -5.49 37.48 -25.94
CA ASN A 110 -4.78 38.19 -24.87
C ASN A 110 -5.48 39.52 -24.61
N SER A 111 -6.69 39.44 -24.05
CA SER A 111 -7.58 40.56 -23.80
C SER A 111 -7.40 41.11 -22.39
N LYS A 112 -7.64 42.42 -22.22
CA LYS A 112 -7.75 43.09 -20.92
C LYS A 112 -9.20 43.43 -20.55
N ASP A 113 -10.13 43.11 -21.43
CA ASP A 113 -11.56 43.32 -21.29
C ASP A 113 -12.31 42.01 -21.54
N ASP A 114 -13.63 42.00 -21.32
CA ASP A 114 -14.50 40.90 -21.74
C ASP A 114 -14.32 40.59 -23.23
N PHE A 115 -14.16 39.32 -23.57
CA PHE A 115 -13.91 38.87 -24.92
C PHE A 115 -14.93 37.83 -25.37
N SER A 116 -15.59 38.08 -26.51
CA SER A 116 -16.46 37.11 -27.17
C SER A 116 -15.90 36.72 -28.53
N LEU A 117 -15.64 35.43 -28.74
CA LEU A 117 -15.31 34.90 -30.06
C LEU A 117 -16.61 34.53 -30.77
N ASN A 118 -16.96 35.24 -31.85
CA ASN A 118 -18.21 35.02 -32.58
C ASN A 118 -18.03 34.17 -33.85
N ASN A 119 -16.79 33.91 -34.24
CA ASN A 119 -16.47 33.25 -35.51
C ASN A 119 -16.73 31.75 -35.46
N HIS A 120 -17.32 31.20 -36.53
CA HIS A 120 -17.45 29.75 -36.72
C HIS A 120 -16.08 29.10 -36.59
N LEU A 121 -15.91 28.20 -35.62
CA LEU A 121 -14.61 27.65 -35.24
C LEU A 121 -14.53 26.16 -35.58
N THR A 122 -13.45 25.77 -36.25
CA THR A 122 -13.20 24.40 -36.70
C THR A 122 -11.73 24.01 -36.49
N GLY A 123 -11.44 22.72 -36.61
CA GLY A 123 -10.10 22.17 -36.54
C GLY A 123 -9.75 21.51 -35.21
N THR A 124 -8.46 21.20 -35.03
CA THR A 124 -7.95 20.39 -33.92
C THR A 124 -6.81 21.07 -33.15
N GLY A 125 -6.51 22.33 -33.46
CA GLY A 125 -5.45 23.10 -32.81
C GLY A 125 -5.83 23.69 -31.44
N LEU A 126 -5.09 24.72 -31.04
CA LEU A 126 -5.21 25.35 -29.72
C LEU A 126 -5.89 26.72 -29.81
N LEU A 127 -6.95 26.91 -29.05
CA LEU A 127 -7.45 28.23 -28.68
C LEU A 127 -6.98 28.52 -27.26
N ASP A 128 -6.06 29.47 -27.13
CA ASP A 128 -5.37 29.82 -25.88
C ASP A 128 -5.86 31.18 -25.41
N VAL A 129 -6.55 31.24 -24.27
CA VAL A 129 -7.28 32.42 -23.82
C VAL A 129 -6.73 32.93 -22.51
N LYS A 130 -6.43 34.23 -22.51
CA LYS A 130 -6.05 35.02 -21.36
C LYS A 130 -6.80 36.34 -21.38
N ALA A 131 -7.80 36.47 -20.50
CA ALA A 131 -8.67 37.64 -20.41
C ALA A 131 -8.41 38.52 -19.18
N ASP A 132 -7.29 38.34 -18.48
CA ASP A 132 -6.87 39.15 -17.31
C ASP A 132 -7.91 39.24 -16.18
N GLY A 133 -8.64 38.14 -15.95
CA GLY A 133 -9.71 38.01 -14.97
C GLY A 133 -11.11 38.35 -15.51
N ASN A 134 -11.22 38.84 -16.74
CA ASN A 134 -12.49 39.15 -17.39
C ASN A 134 -13.14 37.90 -18.01
N SER A 135 -14.35 38.07 -18.54
CA SER A 135 -15.10 36.97 -19.13
C SER A 135 -14.63 36.62 -20.54
N PHE A 136 -14.53 35.33 -20.81
CA PHE A 136 -14.45 34.80 -22.17
C PHE A 136 -15.74 34.08 -22.52
N ASN A 137 -16.29 34.32 -23.71
CA ASN A 137 -17.48 33.66 -24.20
C ASN A 137 -17.39 33.27 -25.68
N PHE A 138 -18.08 32.21 -26.05
CA PHE A 138 -18.36 31.84 -27.43
C PHE A 138 -19.71 32.43 -27.85
N GLY A 139 -19.71 33.09 -29.00
CA GLY A 139 -20.93 33.53 -29.68
C GLY A 139 -21.71 32.35 -30.26
N SER A 140 -22.97 32.58 -30.63
CA SER A 140 -23.84 31.51 -31.16
C SER A 140 -23.38 30.96 -32.52
N ALA A 141 -22.66 31.77 -33.30
CA ALA A 141 -22.15 31.39 -34.62
C ALA A 141 -20.88 30.53 -34.57
N VAL A 142 -20.28 30.30 -33.40
CA VAL A 142 -19.08 29.45 -33.23
C VAL A 142 -19.35 28.00 -33.63
N GLY A 143 -20.57 27.51 -33.39
CA GLY A 143 -20.94 26.13 -33.68
C GLY A 143 -20.35 25.14 -32.68
N ASN A 144 -20.19 23.88 -33.10
CA ASN A 144 -19.69 22.77 -32.26
C ASN A 144 -18.68 21.86 -33.00
N GLU A 145 -18.16 22.32 -34.14
CA GLU A 145 -17.26 21.56 -35.02
C GLU A 145 -15.80 21.56 -34.56
N PHE A 146 -15.42 22.46 -33.65
CA PHE A 146 -14.08 22.49 -33.08
C PHE A 146 -13.83 21.28 -32.19
N ALA A 147 -12.77 20.54 -32.48
CA ALA A 147 -12.34 19.34 -31.75
C ALA A 147 -10.93 19.49 -31.14
N GLY A 148 -10.43 20.73 -31.08
CA GLY A 148 -9.12 21.05 -30.53
C GLY A 148 -9.14 21.29 -29.03
N THR A 149 -8.15 22.02 -28.55
CA THR A 149 -8.01 22.40 -27.13
C THR A 149 -8.44 23.85 -26.94
N VAL A 150 -9.29 24.11 -25.95
CA VAL A 150 -9.59 25.45 -25.44
C VAL A 150 -8.91 25.58 -24.08
N ASN A 151 -7.78 26.28 -24.04
CA ASN A 151 -7.05 26.60 -22.82
C ASN A 151 -7.52 27.94 -22.28
N LEU A 152 -7.97 27.97 -21.02
CA LEU A 152 -8.39 29.19 -20.35
C LEU A 152 -7.45 29.46 -19.17
N GLU A 153 -6.74 30.58 -19.22
CA GLU A 153 -5.86 31.07 -18.16
C GLU A 153 -6.33 32.45 -17.70
N ASN A 154 -6.23 32.72 -16.39
CA ASN A 154 -6.58 34.02 -15.79
C ASN A 154 -7.83 34.65 -16.43
N SER A 155 -8.92 33.89 -16.50
CA SER A 155 -10.17 34.30 -17.14
C SER A 155 -11.36 33.84 -16.28
N THR A 156 -12.54 34.38 -16.54
CA THR A 156 -13.80 33.82 -16.03
C THR A 156 -14.59 33.19 -17.18
N PHE A 157 -15.20 32.04 -16.93
CA PHE A 157 -15.89 31.28 -17.97
C PHE A 157 -17.12 30.59 -17.42
N ASP A 158 -18.30 30.98 -17.89
CA ASP A 158 -19.55 30.30 -17.55
C ASP A 158 -19.77 29.13 -18.51
N LEU A 159 -19.64 27.90 -18.03
CA LEU A 159 -19.93 26.70 -18.82
C LEU A 159 -21.45 26.51 -18.92
N LYS A 160 -22.07 27.23 -19.87
CA LYS A 160 -23.50 27.19 -20.19
C LYS A 160 -23.78 27.57 -21.64
N GLY A 161 -24.92 27.16 -22.18
CA GLY A 161 -25.42 27.63 -23.48
C GLY A 161 -24.42 27.49 -24.62
N ASN A 162 -24.08 28.60 -25.29
CA ASN A 162 -23.13 28.61 -26.41
C ASN A 162 -21.73 28.12 -26.01
N ASN A 163 -21.29 28.41 -24.78
CA ASN A 163 -19.99 27.98 -24.28
C ASN A 163 -19.89 26.46 -24.22
N THR A 164 -20.95 25.81 -23.74
CA THR A 164 -21.05 24.35 -23.72
C THR A 164 -21.16 23.78 -25.13
N ASN A 165 -21.97 24.39 -26.00
CA ASN A 165 -22.13 23.92 -27.38
C ASN A 165 -20.80 23.92 -28.16
N ALA A 166 -20.01 25.00 -28.03
CA ALA A 166 -18.68 25.10 -28.64
C ALA A 166 -17.70 24.01 -28.16
N LEU A 167 -17.90 23.50 -26.94
CA LEU A 167 -17.03 22.50 -26.32
C LEU A 167 -17.50 21.05 -26.54
N THR A 168 -18.56 20.81 -27.33
CA THR A 168 -19.13 19.47 -27.56
C THR A 168 -18.08 18.42 -27.96
N ASN A 169 -17.13 18.81 -28.82
CA ASN A 169 -16.08 17.93 -29.32
C ASN A 169 -14.66 18.33 -28.84
N ALA A 170 -14.54 19.46 -28.15
CA ALA A 170 -13.26 20.03 -27.77
C ALA A 170 -12.80 19.55 -26.38
N THR A 171 -11.51 19.79 -26.10
CA THR A 171 -10.94 19.65 -24.76
C THR A 171 -10.94 21.00 -24.07
N LEU A 172 -11.67 21.14 -22.97
CA LEU A 172 -11.58 22.29 -22.09
C LEU A 172 -10.43 22.09 -21.10
N VAL A 173 -9.51 23.05 -21.02
CA VAL A 173 -8.49 23.13 -19.97
C VAL A 173 -8.84 24.28 -19.03
N VAL A 174 -9.13 23.94 -17.77
CA VAL A 174 -9.32 24.91 -16.68
C VAL A 174 -7.92 25.26 -16.16
N GLY A 175 -7.26 26.16 -16.88
CA GLY A 175 -5.87 26.56 -16.70
C GLY A 175 -5.63 27.47 -15.49
N ASN A 176 -4.37 27.83 -15.27
CA ASN A 176 -3.95 28.55 -14.08
C ASN A 176 -4.68 29.90 -13.92
N GLY A 177 -5.20 30.14 -12.71
CA GLY A 177 -5.92 31.37 -12.36
C GLY A 177 -7.28 31.55 -13.05
N ASN A 178 -7.71 30.61 -13.92
CA ASN A 178 -9.04 30.64 -14.51
C ASN A 178 -10.11 30.17 -13.52
N ILE A 179 -11.30 30.77 -13.60
CA ILE A 179 -12.49 30.35 -12.85
C ILE A 179 -13.56 29.94 -13.86
N THR A 180 -13.87 28.64 -13.89
CA THR A 180 -14.96 28.10 -14.68
C THR A 180 -16.16 27.81 -13.79
N THR A 181 -17.28 28.48 -14.04
CA THR A 181 -18.55 28.26 -13.30
C THR A 181 -19.48 27.39 -14.13
N VAL A 182 -19.91 26.26 -13.57
CA VAL A 182 -20.85 25.33 -14.20
C VAL A 182 -22.27 25.83 -13.99
N ASP A 183 -23.10 25.74 -15.03
CA ASP A 183 -24.53 26.02 -14.91
C ASP A 183 -25.19 25.12 -13.84
N THR A 184 -26.38 25.52 -13.41
CA THR A 184 -27.29 24.72 -12.59
C THR A 184 -27.90 23.54 -13.32
N ALA A 185 -27.86 23.53 -14.67
CA ALA A 185 -28.21 22.39 -15.51
C ALA A 185 -26.97 21.58 -15.92
N ASP A 186 -27.16 20.33 -16.32
CA ASP A 186 -26.06 19.46 -16.76
C ASP A 186 -25.46 19.93 -18.09
N GLN A 187 -24.13 19.93 -18.15
CA GLN A 187 -23.34 20.35 -19.30
C GLN A 187 -22.68 19.14 -19.94
N THR A 188 -22.67 19.04 -21.27
CA THR A 188 -21.98 17.95 -22.00
C THR A 188 -20.90 18.54 -22.88
N ILE A 189 -19.65 18.10 -22.68
CA ILE A 189 -18.47 18.54 -23.42
C ILE A 189 -17.62 17.35 -23.87
N GLY A 190 -16.67 17.58 -24.77
CA GLY A 190 -15.77 16.56 -25.28
C GLY A 190 -14.88 15.99 -24.19
N ASN A 191 -13.86 16.76 -23.77
CA ASN A 191 -12.91 16.36 -22.72
C ASN A 191 -12.69 17.49 -21.72
N LEU A 192 -12.24 17.15 -20.51
CA LEU A 192 -11.92 18.10 -19.45
C LEU A 192 -10.54 17.84 -18.84
N THR A 193 -9.73 18.89 -18.77
CA THR A 193 -8.45 18.91 -18.06
C THR A 193 -8.48 19.98 -16.97
N LEU A 194 -8.19 19.59 -15.73
CA LEU A 194 -8.00 20.51 -14.60
C LEU A 194 -6.50 20.85 -14.48
N GLN A 195 -6.12 22.13 -14.55
CA GLN A 195 -4.72 22.55 -14.60
C GLN A 195 -4.49 23.90 -13.89
N GLY A 196 -4.56 23.92 -12.57
CA GLY A 196 -4.26 25.12 -11.75
C GLY A 196 -5.44 26.07 -11.56
N GLY A 197 -6.56 25.88 -12.27
CA GLY A 197 -7.74 26.72 -12.14
C GLY A 197 -8.75 26.27 -11.09
N GLN A 198 -9.89 26.97 -11.08
CA GLN A 198 -11.02 26.69 -10.20
C GLN A 198 -12.24 26.27 -11.02
N THR A 199 -12.86 25.15 -10.65
CA THR A 199 -14.15 24.71 -11.20
C THR A 199 -15.23 24.86 -10.14
N VAL A 200 -16.27 25.63 -10.43
CA VAL A 200 -17.31 26.02 -9.47
C VAL A 200 -18.64 25.38 -9.82
N PHE A 201 -19.17 24.56 -8.92
CA PHE A 201 -20.49 23.96 -9.00
C PHE A 201 -21.44 24.71 -8.05
N ASN A 202 -22.15 25.72 -8.59
CA ASN A 202 -23.08 26.57 -7.84
C ASN A 202 -24.52 26.07 -7.97
N GLY A 203 -24.80 24.90 -7.41
CA GLY A 203 -26.10 24.25 -7.47
C GLY A 203 -25.98 22.76 -7.80
N LYS A 204 -26.94 22.24 -8.58
CA LYS A 204 -27.06 20.80 -8.88
C LYS A 204 -26.54 20.39 -10.26
N GLY A 205 -26.06 21.32 -11.08
CA GLY A 205 -25.57 20.99 -12.41
C GLY A 205 -24.27 20.19 -12.35
N SER A 206 -24.05 19.35 -13.35
CA SER A 206 -22.87 18.50 -13.49
C SER A 206 -22.21 18.66 -14.87
N ILE A 207 -21.03 18.06 -15.05
CA ILE A 207 -20.36 17.96 -16.35
C ILE A 207 -20.34 16.49 -16.80
N ASN A 208 -20.83 16.22 -18.00
CA ASN A 208 -20.64 14.96 -18.71
C ASN A 208 -19.51 15.12 -19.73
N THR A 209 -18.50 14.26 -19.66
CA THR A 209 -17.34 14.32 -20.55
C THR A 209 -16.86 12.92 -20.95
N HIS A 210 -16.04 12.83 -22.01
CA HIS A 210 -15.39 11.58 -22.37
C HIS A 210 -14.21 11.33 -21.44
N THR A 211 -13.21 12.22 -21.44
CA THR A 211 -12.00 12.10 -20.62
C THR A 211 -11.95 13.20 -19.56
N LEU A 212 -11.67 12.82 -18.31
CA LEU A 212 -11.36 13.73 -17.20
C LEU A 212 -9.96 13.44 -16.67
N VAL A 213 -9.09 14.44 -16.69
CA VAL A 213 -7.74 14.37 -16.12
C VAL A 213 -7.41 15.64 -15.35
N ASN A 214 -6.43 15.57 -14.44
CA ASN A 214 -5.80 16.76 -13.89
C ASN A 214 -4.27 16.72 -14.11
N ASN A 215 -3.70 17.87 -14.44
CA ASN A 215 -2.27 18.06 -14.64
C ASN A 215 -1.75 19.07 -13.62
N GLY A 216 -1.58 18.60 -12.38
CA GLY A 216 -1.21 19.42 -11.24
C GLY A 216 -2.40 19.79 -10.37
N GLU A 217 -2.14 20.68 -9.42
CA GLU A 217 -3.11 21.06 -8.40
C GLU A 217 -4.29 21.84 -9.00
N SER A 218 -5.51 21.64 -8.50
CA SER A 218 -6.69 22.41 -8.93
C SER A 218 -7.71 22.53 -7.82
N THR A 219 -8.58 23.53 -7.90
CA THR A 219 -9.61 23.78 -6.88
C THR A 219 -11.00 23.43 -7.39
N ILE A 220 -11.75 22.68 -6.59
CA ILE A 220 -13.16 22.36 -6.81
C ILE A 220 -13.98 23.09 -5.76
N LYS A 221 -14.87 23.99 -6.20
CA LYS A 221 -15.79 24.72 -5.32
C LYS A 221 -17.19 24.18 -5.47
N VAL A 222 -17.86 23.96 -4.35
CA VAL A 222 -19.22 23.41 -4.33
C VAL A 222 -20.16 24.20 -3.42
N ASP A 223 -21.43 24.25 -3.82
CA ASP A 223 -22.52 24.59 -2.91
C ASP A 223 -22.80 23.39 -1.99
N LEU A 224 -22.38 23.49 -0.73
CA LEU A 224 -22.64 22.43 0.24
C LEU A 224 -24.14 22.25 0.53
N ASN A 225 -24.99 23.26 0.31
CA ASN A 225 -26.44 23.12 0.48
C ASN A 225 -27.09 22.29 -0.64
N ALA A 226 -26.42 22.17 -1.79
CA ALA A 226 -26.86 21.30 -2.88
C ALA A 226 -26.51 19.82 -2.61
N ILE A 227 -25.67 19.54 -1.61
CA ILE A 227 -25.30 18.20 -1.19
C ILE A 227 -26.14 17.83 0.03
N THR A 228 -27.09 16.91 -0.16
CA THR A 228 -27.92 16.44 0.95
C THR A 228 -27.08 15.64 1.94
N PRO A 229 -26.96 16.08 3.21
CA PRO A 229 -26.26 15.31 4.23
C PRO A 229 -26.95 13.96 4.46
N THR A 230 -26.19 12.91 4.81
CA THR A 230 -26.81 11.71 5.38
C THR A 230 -27.53 12.11 6.68
N ASP A 231 -28.79 11.72 6.84
CA ASP A 231 -29.55 12.03 8.05
C ASP A 231 -28.98 11.28 9.27
N GLY A 232 -28.18 10.21 9.05
CA GLY A 232 -27.43 9.49 10.06
C GLY A 232 -28.30 8.73 11.07
N SER A 233 -29.63 8.80 10.94
CA SER A 233 -30.56 8.30 11.96
C SER A 233 -31.09 6.88 11.69
N ALA A 234 -30.82 6.28 10.51
CA ALA A 234 -31.34 4.95 10.17
C ALA A 234 -30.31 3.97 9.57
N ALA A 235 -29.16 4.45 9.12
CA ALA A 235 -28.15 3.61 8.46
C ALA A 235 -27.12 3.07 9.44
N ASN A 236 -26.60 1.87 9.17
CA ASN A 236 -25.44 1.34 9.86
C ASN A 236 -24.23 2.30 9.74
N LEU A 237 -23.35 2.38 10.74
CA LEU A 237 -22.15 3.23 10.71
C LEU A 237 -21.27 2.99 9.48
N LEU A 238 -21.18 1.76 8.99
CA LEU A 238 -20.46 1.45 7.75
C LEU A 238 -21.11 2.12 6.52
N ASP A 239 -22.43 2.10 6.42
CA ASP A 239 -23.16 2.76 5.34
C ASP A 239 -23.08 4.29 5.47
N GLN A 240 -23.08 4.80 6.71
CA GLN A 240 -22.81 6.21 6.99
C GLN A 240 -21.38 6.61 6.60
N ASN A 241 -20.40 5.71 6.71
CA ASN A 241 -19.02 5.92 6.26
C ASN A 241 -18.90 5.95 4.73
N LYS A 242 -19.68 5.14 4.01
CA LYS A 242 -19.81 5.30 2.54
C LYS A 242 -20.37 6.68 2.19
N GLY A 243 -21.31 7.17 2.99
CA GLY A 243 -21.88 8.49 2.86
C GLY A 243 -22.80 8.66 1.66
N GLN A 244 -23.33 9.87 1.50
CA GLN A 244 -24.14 10.26 0.36
C GLN A 244 -23.25 10.81 -0.74
N HIS A 245 -23.36 10.25 -1.94
CA HIS A 245 -22.59 10.65 -3.11
C HIS A 245 -23.34 11.69 -3.95
N THR A 246 -22.65 12.78 -4.27
CA THR A 246 -23.07 13.76 -5.29
C THR A 246 -22.05 13.76 -6.42
N GLN A 247 -22.50 13.40 -7.62
CA GLN A 247 -21.67 13.47 -8.82
C GLN A 247 -21.51 14.92 -9.28
N LEU A 248 -20.28 15.36 -9.51
CA LEU A 248 -19.98 16.68 -10.09
C LEU A 248 -19.62 16.56 -11.57
N ILE A 249 -18.80 15.57 -11.90
CA ILE A 249 -18.33 15.31 -13.26
C ILE A 249 -18.46 13.82 -13.54
N THR A 250 -19.22 13.43 -14.56
CA THR A 250 -19.25 12.07 -15.07
C THR A 250 -18.29 11.96 -16.26
N ALA A 251 -17.39 10.98 -16.22
CA ALA A 251 -16.42 10.75 -17.27
C ALA A 251 -16.39 9.27 -17.69
N LYS A 252 -16.21 9.02 -18.99
CA LYS A 252 -16.02 7.65 -19.52
C LYS A 252 -14.63 7.11 -19.24
N ASP A 253 -13.63 7.98 -19.21
CA ASP A 253 -12.26 7.70 -18.82
C ASP A 253 -11.78 8.77 -17.82
N ASN A 254 -11.56 8.35 -16.58
CA ASN A 254 -10.97 9.16 -15.52
C ASN A 254 -9.67 8.56 -14.97
N SER A 255 -8.99 7.70 -15.76
CA SER A 255 -7.76 7.02 -15.33
C SER A 255 -6.61 7.98 -15.00
N GLY A 256 -6.61 9.19 -15.57
CA GLY A 256 -5.64 10.25 -15.27
C GLY A 256 -6.05 11.22 -14.15
N LEU A 257 -7.15 10.95 -13.42
CA LEU A 257 -7.61 11.78 -12.31
C LEU A 257 -6.91 11.40 -10.99
N LYS A 258 -6.29 12.36 -10.33
CA LYS A 258 -5.60 12.26 -9.04
C LYS A 258 -6.27 13.17 -8.02
N ILE A 259 -7.08 12.56 -7.14
CA ILE A 259 -7.81 13.30 -6.09
C ILE A 259 -6.85 14.01 -5.12
N SER A 260 -5.64 13.48 -4.90
CA SER A 260 -4.61 14.09 -4.04
C SER A 260 -4.20 15.50 -4.47
N ASP A 261 -4.34 15.83 -5.75
CA ASP A 261 -3.95 17.11 -6.31
C ASP A 261 -5.15 18.09 -6.33
N LEU A 262 -6.33 17.67 -5.86
CA LEU A 262 -7.53 18.50 -5.85
C LEU A 262 -7.82 19.03 -4.46
N THR A 263 -8.11 20.33 -4.39
CA THR A 263 -8.58 20.97 -3.16
C THR A 263 -10.08 21.22 -3.24
N LEU A 264 -10.84 20.67 -2.29
CA LEU A 264 -12.26 20.96 -2.13
C LEU A 264 -12.47 22.22 -1.28
N GLN A 265 -13.31 23.14 -1.74
CA GLN A 265 -13.66 24.39 -1.06
C GLN A 265 -15.17 24.66 -1.11
N LYS A 266 -15.63 25.54 -0.22
CA LYS A 266 -16.96 26.13 -0.31
C LYS A 266 -17.00 27.19 -1.42
N LEU A 267 -18.21 27.61 -1.82
CA LEU A 267 -18.39 28.70 -2.79
C LEU A 267 -17.67 30.00 -2.41
N ASP A 268 -17.60 30.32 -1.10
CA ASP A 268 -16.90 31.52 -0.60
C ASP A 268 -15.37 31.41 -0.64
N GLY A 269 -14.81 30.28 -1.09
CA GLY A 269 -13.37 30.02 -1.15
C GLY A 269 -12.74 29.56 0.17
N SER A 270 -13.52 29.46 1.25
CA SER A 270 -13.02 28.88 2.49
C SER A 270 -12.86 27.37 2.38
N LYS A 271 -11.94 26.81 3.19
CA LYS A 271 -11.73 25.36 3.30
C LYS A 271 -12.98 24.67 3.82
N ILE A 272 -13.15 23.40 3.48
CA ILE A 272 -14.10 22.52 4.18
C ILE A 272 -13.69 22.50 5.66
N GLY A 273 -14.65 22.75 6.56
CA GLY A 273 -14.39 22.84 8.00
C GLY A 273 -14.09 21.47 8.62
N ALA A 274 -13.97 21.44 9.95
CA ALA A 274 -13.68 20.22 10.72
C ALA A 274 -14.79 19.14 10.68
N GLY A 275 -15.90 19.39 9.98
CA GLY A 275 -17.05 18.50 9.92
C GLY A 275 -18.07 18.75 11.04
N THR A 276 -19.16 18.00 10.99
CA THR A 276 -20.22 18.02 12.00
C THR A 276 -20.05 16.85 12.95
N ILE A 277 -20.05 17.09 14.25
CA ILE A 277 -19.91 16.06 15.28
C ILE A 277 -21.29 15.62 15.76
N ARG A 278 -21.50 14.32 15.88
CA ARG A 278 -22.72 13.71 16.41
C ARG A 278 -22.36 12.63 17.44
N SER A 279 -23.20 12.46 18.45
CA SER A 279 -23.10 11.30 19.35
C SER A 279 -23.45 10.02 18.58
N ILE A 280 -22.70 8.95 18.84
CA ILE A 280 -23.01 7.60 18.39
C ILE A 280 -23.59 6.86 19.58
N ASP A 281 -24.90 6.63 19.53
CA ASP A 281 -25.63 5.92 20.58
C ASP A 281 -25.87 4.47 20.16
N GLN A 282 -25.41 3.53 20.98
CA GLN A 282 -25.64 2.11 20.81
C GLN A 282 -26.23 1.55 22.10
N ASN A 283 -27.30 0.75 21.98
CA ASN A 283 -28.02 0.19 23.12
C ASN A 283 -28.48 1.25 24.15
N GLY A 284 -28.84 2.45 23.69
CA GLY A 284 -29.29 3.56 24.53
C GLY A 284 -28.19 4.37 25.22
N GLN A 285 -26.91 4.06 24.97
CA GLN A 285 -25.76 4.75 25.56
C GLN A 285 -24.90 5.39 24.47
N THR A 286 -24.39 6.59 24.72
CA THR A 286 -23.35 7.19 23.87
C THR A 286 -22.04 6.41 24.04
N VAL A 287 -21.58 5.78 22.96
CA VAL A 287 -20.35 4.97 22.94
C VAL A 287 -19.20 5.65 22.21
N ALA A 288 -19.50 6.60 21.32
CA ALA A 288 -18.49 7.33 20.56
C ALA A 288 -19.01 8.70 20.10
N LYS A 289 -18.11 9.53 19.57
CA LYS A 289 -18.46 10.70 18.74
C LYS A 289 -18.11 10.41 17.29
N GLY A 290 -19.06 10.62 16.39
CA GLY A 290 -18.85 10.53 14.94
C GLY A 290 -18.66 11.91 14.33
N THR A 291 -17.61 12.09 13.55
CA THR A 291 -17.40 13.29 12.73
C THR A 291 -17.82 13.00 11.29
N TYR A 292 -18.65 13.87 10.73
CA TYR A 292 -19.15 13.76 9.36
C TYR A 292 -18.61 14.92 8.53
N ASN A 293 -18.02 14.61 7.37
CA ASN A 293 -17.40 15.63 6.54
C ASN A 293 -17.51 15.33 5.05
N TYR A 294 -17.15 16.33 4.24
CA TYR A 294 -17.10 16.24 2.79
C TYR A 294 -15.72 15.79 2.30
N ALA A 295 -15.70 14.83 1.40
CA ALA A 295 -14.48 14.35 0.75
C ALA A 295 -14.70 14.15 -0.75
N LEU A 296 -13.67 14.42 -1.55
CA LEU A 296 -13.68 14.09 -2.97
C LEU A 296 -13.53 12.58 -3.18
N ASN A 297 -14.15 12.07 -4.23
CA ASN A 297 -13.98 10.70 -4.70
C ASN A 297 -13.98 10.66 -6.22
N ASN A 298 -13.51 9.56 -6.78
CA ASN A 298 -13.33 9.36 -8.22
C ASN A 298 -14.25 8.28 -8.81
N THR A 299 -15.40 7.99 -8.17
CA THR A 299 -16.37 7.04 -8.72
C THR A 299 -16.99 7.65 -9.98
N ASP A 300 -16.90 6.93 -11.10
CA ASP A 300 -17.46 7.31 -12.41
C ASP A 300 -17.10 8.73 -12.92
N GLY A 301 -15.99 9.29 -12.43
CA GLY A 301 -15.56 10.66 -12.72
C GLY A 301 -15.04 11.36 -11.46
N LEU A 302 -15.60 12.53 -11.13
CA LEU A 302 -15.35 13.28 -9.89
C LEU A 302 -16.66 13.53 -9.15
N GLY A 303 -16.69 13.20 -7.87
CA GLY A 303 -17.82 13.50 -7.00
C GLY A 303 -17.40 13.95 -5.60
N VAL A 304 -18.39 14.35 -4.81
CA VAL A 304 -18.24 14.66 -3.39
C VAL A 304 -19.09 13.70 -2.59
N ASN A 305 -18.48 13.07 -1.59
CA ASN A 305 -19.20 12.28 -0.60
C ASN A 305 -19.34 13.09 0.68
N TYR A 306 -20.52 13.07 1.30
CA TYR A 306 -20.71 13.48 2.69
C TYR A 306 -21.00 12.26 3.54
N GLY A 307 -20.10 11.94 4.47
CA GLY A 307 -20.19 10.72 5.27
C GLY A 307 -19.36 10.78 6.55
N LEU A 308 -19.47 9.73 7.36
CA LEU A 308 -18.67 9.54 8.56
C LEU A 308 -17.19 9.45 8.19
N SER A 309 -16.38 10.37 8.72
CA SER A 309 -14.95 10.49 8.44
C SER A 309 -14.07 10.14 9.65
N ALA A 310 -14.61 10.20 10.86
CA ALA A 310 -13.91 9.77 12.07
C ALA A 310 -14.86 9.32 13.17
N LEU A 311 -14.36 8.43 14.04
CA LEU A 311 -15.00 7.92 15.25
C LEU A 311 -14.04 8.09 16.42
N GLU A 312 -14.47 8.75 17.49
CA GLU A 312 -13.75 8.85 18.76
C GLU A 312 -14.50 8.00 19.80
N ILE A 313 -13.99 6.82 20.13
CA ILE A 313 -14.59 5.90 21.10
C ILE A 313 -14.42 6.46 22.52
N ALA A 314 -15.53 6.59 23.25
CA ALA A 314 -15.52 7.11 24.61
C ALA A 314 -14.81 6.14 25.57
N ASP A 315 -14.15 6.71 26.59
CA ASP A 315 -13.46 5.93 27.62
C ASP A 315 -14.43 5.00 28.37
N GLY A 316 -13.99 3.76 28.63
CA GLY A 316 -14.79 2.72 29.27
C GLY A 316 -15.97 2.19 28.44
N GLN A 317 -16.18 2.67 27.21
CA GLN A 317 -17.26 2.23 26.33
C GLN A 317 -16.74 1.26 25.26
N THR A 318 -17.67 0.53 24.62
CA THR A 318 -17.37 -0.34 23.48
C THR A 318 -18.18 0.11 22.28
N LEU A 319 -17.51 0.49 21.19
CA LEU A 319 -18.14 0.75 19.90
C LEU A 319 -18.29 -0.55 19.12
N ALA A 320 -19.48 -0.88 18.63
CA ALA A 320 -19.70 -2.02 17.76
C ALA A 320 -19.82 -1.60 16.29
N LEU A 321 -19.05 -2.24 15.41
CA LEU A 321 -19.22 -2.21 13.95
C LEU A 321 -19.72 -3.56 13.49
N ASP A 322 -20.94 -3.61 12.95
CA ASP A 322 -21.55 -4.84 12.46
C ASP A 322 -21.73 -4.77 10.94
N ALA A 323 -20.92 -5.50 10.19
CA ALA A 323 -20.99 -5.51 8.74
C ALA A 323 -22.07 -6.47 8.19
N THR A 324 -22.70 -7.32 9.00
CA THR A 324 -23.56 -8.43 8.52
C THR A 324 -24.66 -7.99 7.55
N ASN A 325 -25.30 -6.85 7.85
CA ASN A 325 -26.36 -6.27 7.00
C ASN A 325 -25.96 -4.93 6.36
N ALA A 326 -24.68 -4.56 6.45
CA ALA A 326 -24.19 -3.32 5.84
C ALA A 326 -24.03 -3.48 4.32
N ILE A 327 -24.35 -2.42 3.57
CA ILE A 327 -24.06 -2.37 2.12
C ILE A 327 -22.56 -2.09 1.93
N ASN A 328 -22.00 -1.18 2.73
CA ASN A 328 -20.57 -0.92 2.76
C ASN A 328 -19.86 -1.87 3.73
N LYS A 329 -18.75 -2.43 3.28
CA LYS A 329 -17.92 -3.37 4.06
C LYS A 329 -16.54 -2.81 4.39
N ASN A 330 -16.27 -1.55 4.02
CA ASN A 330 -14.99 -0.88 4.28
C ASN A 330 -15.20 0.23 5.30
N MET A 331 -14.37 0.27 6.34
CA MET A 331 -14.31 1.42 7.24
C MET A 331 -13.12 2.29 6.85
N THR A 332 -13.41 3.44 6.23
CA THR A 332 -12.42 4.47 5.86
C THR A 332 -12.35 5.59 6.89
N ALA A 333 -13.28 5.65 7.84
CA ALA A 333 -13.22 6.61 8.94
C ALA A 333 -12.07 6.25 9.89
N ALA A 334 -11.34 7.26 10.38
CA ALA A 334 -10.33 7.07 11.41
C ALA A 334 -11.00 6.73 12.75
N ILE A 335 -10.50 5.72 13.44
CA ILE A 335 -11.03 5.28 14.75
C ILE A 335 -10.00 5.60 15.84
N THR A 336 -10.38 6.44 16.78
CA THR A 336 -9.55 6.92 17.89
C THR A 336 -10.27 6.77 19.23
N GLY A 337 -9.65 7.23 20.33
CA GLY A 337 -10.23 7.16 21.66
C GLY A 337 -9.74 5.98 22.49
N ASN A 338 -10.26 5.84 23.72
CA ASN A 338 -9.71 4.90 24.70
C ASN A 338 -10.55 3.64 24.91
N GLY A 339 -11.80 3.65 24.45
CA GLY A 339 -12.70 2.51 24.55
C GLY A 339 -12.40 1.38 23.58
N ASP A 340 -13.16 0.31 23.73
CA ASP A 340 -13.02 -0.94 22.97
C ASP A 340 -13.76 -0.89 21.64
N LEU A 341 -13.34 -1.73 20.69
CA LEU A 341 -13.95 -1.89 19.39
C LEU A 341 -14.42 -3.33 19.20
N THR A 342 -15.70 -3.54 18.97
CA THR A 342 -16.27 -4.85 18.58
C THR A 342 -16.53 -4.88 17.09
N LEU A 343 -16.07 -5.95 16.43
CA LEU A 343 -16.18 -6.17 14.99
C LEU A 343 -16.98 -7.45 14.73
N THR A 344 -18.11 -7.30 14.05
CA THR A 344 -18.98 -8.40 13.61
C THR A 344 -19.09 -8.35 12.10
N SER A 345 -18.98 -9.49 11.42
CA SER A 345 -19.13 -9.56 9.97
C SER A 345 -19.71 -10.90 9.52
N ASP A 346 -19.97 -11.00 8.21
CA ASP A 346 -20.32 -12.22 7.50
C ASP A 346 -19.11 -12.78 6.73
N ALA A 347 -19.36 -13.71 5.81
CA ALA A 347 -18.33 -14.29 4.96
C ALA A 347 -17.77 -13.32 3.90
N MET A 348 -18.48 -12.22 3.59
CA MET A 348 -17.96 -11.18 2.68
C MET A 348 -16.92 -10.29 3.36
N GLY A 349 -16.93 -10.27 4.70
CA GLY A 349 -15.91 -9.64 5.53
C GLY A 349 -16.09 -8.14 5.75
N LEU A 350 -15.37 -7.63 6.76
CA LEU A 350 -15.23 -6.20 7.09
C LEU A 350 -13.77 -5.80 6.92
N THR A 351 -13.50 -4.72 6.19
CA THR A 351 -12.12 -4.22 6.00
C THR A 351 -11.92 -2.90 6.72
N LEU A 352 -10.91 -2.82 7.60
CA LEU A 352 -10.50 -1.56 8.23
C LEU A 352 -9.37 -0.93 7.41
N THR A 353 -9.64 0.19 6.76
CA THR A 353 -8.76 0.73 5.69
C THR A 353 -7.98 1.98 6.07
N ASN A 354 -8.30 2.60 7.21
CA ASN A 354 -7.67 3.85 7.62
C ASN A 354 -6.40 3.58 8.46
N ASP A 355 -5.26 4.06 7.97
CA ASP A 355 -3.94 3.91 8.59
C ASP A 355 -3.71 4.85 9.79
N GLN A 356 -4.63 5.79 10.04
CA GLN A 356 -4.65 6.70 11.18
C GLN A 356 -5.53 6.20 12.34
N ASN A 357 -5.94 4.94 12.32
CA ASN A 357 -6.57 4.33 13.48
C ASN A 357 -5.58 4.39 14.66
N ALA A 358 -6.07 4.82 15.82
CA ALA A 358 -5.22 5.08 16.99
C ALA A 358 -5.91 4.77 18.33
N TYR A 359 -7.07 4.11 18.31
CA TYR A 359 -7.78 3.73 19.54
C TYR A 359 -6.95 2.76 20.38
N THR A 360 -7.10 2.82 21.71
CA THR A 360 -6.24 2.07 22.66
C THR A 360 -6.93 0.91 23.37
N GLY A 361 -8.26 0.78 23.24
CA GLY A 361 -9.00 -0.32 23.84
C GLY A 361 -8.79 -1.67 23.14
N ALA A 362 -9.46 -2.70 23.63
CA ALA A 362 -9.43 -4.03 23.05
C ALA A 362 -10.21 -4.06 21.71
N THR A 363 -9.75 -4.91 20.79
CA THR A 363 -10.45 -5.24 19.55
C THR A 363 -11.07 -6.62 19.69
N ASN A 364 -12.39 -6.71 19.62
CA ASN A 364 -13.15 -7.94 19.79
C ASN A 364 -13.78 -8.37 18.46
N VAL A 365 -13.22 -9.36 17.79
CA VAL A 365 -13.80 -9.97 16.59
C VAL A 365 -14.74 -11.09 17.03
N THR A 366 -16.03 -10.91 16.82
CA THR A 366 -17.07 -11.80 17.38
C THR A 366 -17.72 -12.71 16.35
N ALA A 367 -17.73 -12.32 15.07
CA ALA A 367 -18.20 -13.16 13.97
C ALA A 367 -17.56 -12.77 12.63
N GLY A 368 -17.41 -13.76 11.74
CA GLY A 368 -17.05 -13.55 10.34
C GLY A 368 -15.58 -13.22 10.09
N LEU A 369 -15.34 -12.58 8.94
CA LEU A 369 -14.00 -12.19 8.47
C LEU A 369 -13.74 -10.70 8.71
N VAL A 370 -12.60 -10.37 9.30
CA VAL A 370 -12.07 -9.00 9.38
C VAL A 370 -10.74 -8.94 8.65
N THR A 371 -10.60 -7.99 7.74
CA THR A 371 -9.39 -7.79 6.92
C THR A 371 -8.71 -6.48 7.29
N ALA A 372 -7.39 -6.50 7.47
CA ALA A 372 -6.60 -5.29 7.56
C ALA A 372 -6.42 -4.67 6.16
N GLY A 373 -6.97 -3.48 5.94
CA GLY A 373 -6.82 -2.71 4.70
C GLY A 373 -5.60 -1.78 4.69
N SER A 374 -5.00 -1.54 5.85
CA SER A 374 -3.85 -0.64 6.06
C SER A 374 -2.94 -1.16 7.17
N ASP A 375 -1.72 -0.64 7.23
CA ASP A 375 -0.88 -0.82 8.42
C ASP A 375 -1.53 -0.07 9.59
N ASN A 376 -1.45 -0.65 10.80
CA ASN A 376 -2.13 -0.12 11.99
C ASN A 376 -3.67 -0.02 11.87
N ALA A 377 -4.29 -0.84 11.03
CA ALA A 377 -5.74 -0.95 10.91
C ALA A 377 -6.44 -1.22 12.26
N PHE A 378 -5.80 -1.93 13.18
CA PHE A 378 -6.30 -2.18 14.55
C PHE A 378 -5.84 -1.14 15.59
N GLY A 379 -5.34 0.02 15.14
CA GLY A 379 -4.88 1.09 16.02
C GLY A 379 -3.80 0.65 17.00
N GLN A 380 -3.90 1.13 18.24
CA GLN A 380 -3.01 0.77 19.35
C GLN A 380 -3.71 -0.21 20.28
N THR A 381 -4.39 -1.22 19.71
CA THR A 381 -5.27 -2.08 20.49
C THR A 381 -4.54 -2.79 21.63
N SER A 382 -5.13 -2.75 22.82
CA SER A 382 -4.55 -3.38 24.01
C SER A 382 -4.62 -4.91 23.97
N ASN A 383 -5.62 -5.47 23.26
CA ASN A 383 -5.79 -6.91 23.09
C ASN A 383 -6.59 -7.19 21.83
N LEU A 384 -6.12 -8.10 20.99
CA LEU A 384 -6.87 -8.62 19.85
C LEU A 384 -7.53 -9.94 20.23
N ASN A 385 -8.86 -9.92 20.39
CA ASN A 385 -9.67 -11.06 20.77
C ASN A 385 -10.43 -11.61 19.56
N LEU A 386 -10.27 -12.89 19.27
CA LEU A 386 -11.01 -13.60 18.22
C LEU A 386 -11.88 -14.69 18.85
N ALA A 387 -13.19 -14.59 18.66
CA ALA A 387 -14.12 -15.66 19.01
C ALA A 387 -13.95 -16.87 18.08
N ALA A 388 -14.50 -18.03 18.48
CA ALA A 388 -14.54 -19.20 17.62
C ALA A 388 -15.27 -18.89 16.29
N ALA A 389 -14.83 -19.53 15.21
CA ALA A 389 -15.36 -19.33 13.84
C ALA A 389 -15.20 -17.89 13.29
N THR A 390 -14.30 -17.09 13.84
CA THR A 390 -13.88 -15.80 13.26
C THR A 390 -12.57 -15.94 12.50
N THR A 391 -12.28 -14.99 11.61
CA THR A 391 -10.98 -14.87 10.95
C THR A 391 -10.52 -13.43 10.93
N VAL A 392 -9.28 -13.18 11.33
CA VAL A 392 -8.55 -11.95 11.03
C VAL A 392 -7.55 -12.25 9.91
N ASN A 393 -7.62 -11.50 8.81
CA ASN A 393 -6.70 -11.59 7.68
C ASN A 393 -5.86 -10.30 7.60
N LEU A 394 -4.54 -10.42 7.69
CA LEU A 394 -3.66 -9.25 7.66
C LEU A 394 -3.40 -8.70 6.27
N ASN A 395 -3.68 -9.44 5.20
CA ASN A 395 -3.68 -8.97 3.81
C ASN A 395 -2.42 -8.17 3.43
N GLY A 396 -1.24 -8.70 3.76
CA GLY A 396 0.04 -8.05 3.50
C GLY A 396 0.34 -6.81 4.35
N LYS A 397 -0.43 -6.53 5.41
CA LYS A 397 -0.28 -5.36 6.28
C LYS A 397 0.38 -5.68 7.61
N THR A 398 0.96 -4.65 8.23
CA THR A 398 1.62 -4.72 9.53
C THR A 398 0.69 -4.26 10.65
N GLN A 399 0.50 -5.10 11.65
CA GLN A 399 -0.30 -4.80 12.84
C GLN A 399 0.53 -5.02 14.10
N THR A 400 0.43 -4.08 15.04
CA THR A 400 1.00 -4.23 16.38
C THR A 400 -0.15 -4.30 17.38
N VAL A 401 -0.17 -5.32 18.22
CA VAL A 401 -1.20 -5.53 19.24
C VAL A 401 -0.57 -5.65 20.63
N GLY A 402 -1.33 -5.26 21.66
CA GLY A 402 -0.94 -5.45 23.06
C GLY A 402 -0.79 -6.94 23.36
N SER A 403 -1.90 -7.69 23.41
CA SER A 403 -1.91 -9.15 23.50
C SER A 403 -2.81 -9.78 22.43
N LEU A 404 -2.77 -11.09 22.31
CA LEU A 404 -3.60 -11.90 21.41
C LEU A 404 -4.38 -12.96 22.21
N THR A 405 -5.69 -13.00 22.05
CA THR A 405 -6.54 -14.12 22.49
C THR A 405 -7.28 -14.68 21.28
N ASN A 406 -6.76 -15.75 20.70
CA ASN A 406 -7.27 -16.34 19.46
C ASN A 406 -7.99 -17.67 19.72
N ALA A 407 -9.32 -17.69 19.62
CA ALA A 407 -10.12 -18.92 19.50
C ALA A 407 -10.61 -19.17 18.06
N GLY A 408 -10.38 -18.22 17.14
CA GLY A 408 -10.77 -18.26 15.74
C GLY A 408 -9.61 -18.66 14.82
N SER A 409 -9.31 -17.81 13.85
CA SER A 409 -8.16 -17.94 12.94
C SER A 409 -7.49 -16.59 12.72
N VAL A 410 -6.16 -16.55 12.82
CA VAL A 410 -5.35 -15.44 12.30
C VAL A 410 -4.65 -15.94 11.03
N ASP A 411 -4.91 -15.28 9.92
CA ASP A 411 -4.23 -15.49 8.65
C ASP A 411 -3.24 -14.36 8.42
N LEU A 412 -1.94 -14.69 8.42
CA LEU A 412 -0.90 -13.71 8.20
C LEU A 412 -0.95 -13.16 6.77
N ALA A 413 -1.36 -13.96 5.77
CA ALA A 413 -1.57 -13.52 4.38
C ALA A 413 -0.48 -12.57 3.82
N GLY A 414 0.79 -12.84 4.11
CA GLY A 414 1.96 -12.06 3.71
C GLY A 414 2.23 -10.79 4.53
N GLY A 415 1.43 -10.52 5.56
CA GLY A 415 1.56 -9.41 6.50
C GLY A 415 2.40 -9.76 7.72
N SER A 416 2.46 -8.82 8.66
CA SER A 416 3.25 -8.92 9.90
C SER A 416 2.40 -8.66 11.13
N LEU A 417 2.43 -9.57 12.09
CA LEU A 417 1.80 -9.41 13.40
C LEU A 417 2.87 -9.31 14.49
N VAL A 418 2.89 -8.17 15.19
CA VAL A 418 3.72 -7.96 16.38
C VAL A 418 2.83 -8.02 17.62
N VAL A 419 3.11 -8.98 18.50
CA VAL A 419 2.46 -9.13 19.79
C VAL A 419 3.42 -8.65 20.87
N THR A 420 3.07 -7.53 21.51
CA THR A 420 4.00 -6.86 22.44
C THR A 420 3.98 -7.46 23.84
N ASN A 421 2.83 -8.02 24.26
CA ASN A 421 2.52 -8.46 25.63
C ASN A 421 3.01 -7.48 26.70
N ALA A 422 2.94 -6.17 26.40
CA ALA A 422 3.48 -5.14 27.26
C ALA A 422 2.82 -5.20 28.65
N LYS A 423 3.57 -4.78 29.68
CA LYS A 423 3.11 -4.74 31.09
C LYS A 423 2.71 -6.11 31.67
N GLY A 424 3.31 -7.20 31.17
CA GLY A 424 3.09 -8.55 31.70
C GLY A 424 1.79 -9.20 31.24
N ALA A 425 1.22 -8.73 30.13
CA ALA A 425 0.12 -9.45 29.48
C ALA A 425 0.61 -10.82 28.96
N SER A 426 -0.31 -11.76 28.81
CA SER A 426 -0.03 -13.07 28.20
C SER A 426 -1.04 -13.31 27.09
N SER A 427 -0.57 -13.96 26.03
CA SER A 427 -1.34 -14.27 24.84
C SER A 427 -1.67 -15.76 24.77
N THR A 428 -2.81 -16.08 24.19
CA THR A 428 -3.25 -17.46 23.98
C THR A 428 -3.81 -17.63 22.56
N SER A 429 -3.51 -18.77 21.95
CA SER A 429 -4.07 -19.20 20.67
C SER A 429 -4.55 -20.64 20.78
N THR A 430 -5.85 -20.80 21.05
CA THR A 430 -6.58 -22.06 20.97
C THR A 430 -7.20 -22.27 19.57
N GLY A 431 -7.20 -21.22 18.76
CA GLY A 431 -7.54 -21.18 17.35
C GLY A 431 -6.35 -21.46 16.43
N ILE A 432 -6.53 -21.17 15.15
CA ILE A 432 -5.55 -21.43 14.09
C ILE A 432 -4.69 -20.18 13.83
N LEU A 433 -3.39 -20.37 13.64
CA LEU A 433 -2.47 -19.44 12.99
C LEU A 433 -2.08 -20.05 11.64
N LYS A 434 -2.12 -19.27 10.56
CA LYS A 434 -1.82 -19.78 9.21
C LYS A 434 -1.25 -18.72 8.27
N GLY A 435 -0.82 -19.19 7.11
CA GLY A 435 -0.34 -18.35 6.02
C GLY A 435 1.14 -18.05 6.10
N ILE A 436 1.63 -17.36 5.07
CA ILE A 436 2.97 -16.79 5.02
C ILE A 436 2.97 -15.40 5.68
N GLY A 437 4.12 -14.92 6.11
CA GLY A 437 4.27 -13.60 6.73
C GLY A 437 5.18 -13.65 7.95
N ASP A 438 5.06 -12.65 8.81
CA ASP A 438 5.88 -12.52 10.01
C ASP A 438 5.02 -12.54 11.28
N LEU A 439 5.50 -13.26 12.30
CA LEU A 439 4.93 -13.24 13.65
C LEU A 439 6.04 -12.94 14.65
N THR A 440 5.94 -11.82 15.36
CA THR A 440 6.91 -11.42 16.39
C THR A 440 6.26 -11.41 17.76
N ILE A 441 6.88 -12.09 18.73
CA ILE A 441 6.53 -11.98 20.14
C ILE A 441 7.65 -11.21 20.83
N SER A 442 7.38 -9.96 21.20
CA SER A 442 8.41 -9.05 21.71
C SER A 442 8.69 -9.18 23.20
N ALA A 443 7.71 -9.66 23.97
CA ALA A 443 7.85 -9.97 25.38
C ALA A 443 6.78 -10.98 25.81
N GLY A 444 6.91 -11.51 27.02
CA GLY A 444 5.90 -12.36 27.65
C GLY A 444 5.59 -13.64 26.87
N ASP A 445 4.52 -14.32 27.28
CA ASP A 445 4.23 -15.67 26.78
C ASP A 445 3.10 -15.65 25.75
N LEU A 446 3.28 -16.41 24.66
CA LEU A 446 2.21 -16.87 23.78
C LEU A 446 2.03 -18.39 23.95
N SER A 447 0.88 -18.81 24.47
CA SER A 447 0.50 -20.24 24.55
C SER A 447 -0.28 -20.67 23.32
N ILE A 448 0.09 -21.79 22.70
CA ILE A 448 -0.55 -22.35 21.50
C ILE A 448 -0.96 -23.79 21.80
N THR A 449 -2.25 -24.10 21.65
CA THR A 449 -2.80 -25.43 21.94
C THR A 449 -3.32 -26.19 20.72
N LYS A 450 -3.40 -25.53 19.56
CA LYS A 450 -3.93 -26.10 18.32
C LYS A 450 -2.86 -26.19 17.23
N ALA A 451 -2.94 -27.26 16.44
CA ALA A 451 -2.01 -27.51 15.34
C ALA A 451 -2.16 -26.42 14.26
N ASN A 452 -1.03 -25.84 13.86
CA ASN A 452 -0.94 -24.79 12.84
C ASN A 452 -0.18 -25.32 11.62
N THR A 453 -0.68 -26.41 11.03
CA THR A 453 0.00 -27.09 9.90
C THR A 453 0.19 -26.19 8.68
N ASP A 454 -0.69 -25.22 8.52
CA ASP A 454 -0.69 -24.28 7.38
C ASP A 454 0.08 -22.98 7.68
N LEU A 455 0.79 -22.93 8.82
CA LEU A 455 1.68 -21.81 9.15
C LEU A 455 3.05 -22.03 8.50
N ASN A 456 3.47 -21.06 7.68
CA ASN A 456 4.77 -21.03 7.02
C ASN A 456 5.32 -19.60 7.11
N ALA A 457 5.62 -19.17 8.33
CA ALA A 457 5.97 -17.80 8.66
C ALA A 457 7.45 -17.66 9.02
N ASN A 458 7.93 -16.42 9.08
CA ASN A 458 9.11 -16.09 9.88
C ASN A 458 8.62 -15.73 11.29
N ILE A 459 9.06 -16.49 12.29
CA ILE A 459 8.68 -16.27 13.67
C ILE A 459 9.88 -15.69 14.41
N ALA A 460 9.70 -14.55 15.07
CA ALA A 460 10.67 -13.98 15.98
C ALA A 460 10.18 -14.14 17.42
N ILE A 461 11.01 -14.74 18.27
CA ILE A 461 10.80 -14.85 19.71
C ILE A 461 11.92 -14.04 20.35
N ASP A 462 11.62 -12.79 20.72
CA ASP A 462 12.61 -11.86 21.22
C ASP A 462 13.07 -12.24 22.64
N SER A 463 14.20 -11.66 23.06
CA SER A 463 14.70 -11.83 24.44
C SER A 463 13.64 -11.37 25.46
N GLY A 464 13.28 -12.27 26.39
CA GLY A 464 12.23 -12.02 27.39
C GLY A 464 10.82 -12.38 26.93
N ALA A 465 10.68 -12.96 25.73
CA ALA A 465 9.47 -13.60 25.23
C ALA A 465 9.57 -15.12 25.27
N ALA A 466 8.41 -15.77 25.27
CA ALA A 466 8.31 -17.21 25.10
C ALA A 466 7.14 -17.61 24.20
N ILE A 467 7.31 -18.68 23.43
CA ILE A 467 6.21 -19.43 22.83
C ILE A 467 6.13 -20.78 23.55
N SER A 468 4.94 -21.11 24.06
CA SER A 468 4.66 -22.40 24.70
C SER A 468 3.70 -23.22 23.86
N LEU A 469 4.17 -24.36 23.38
CA LEU A 469 3.39 -25.34 22.64
C LEU A 469 2.89 -26.40 23.62
N SER A 470 1.60 -26.67 23.61
CA SER A 470 0.96 -27.71 24.43
C SER A 470 -0.18 -28.38 23.66
N ASP A 471 -0.74 -29.47 24.18
CA ASP A 471 -1.75 -30.27 23.50
C ASP A 471 -1.33 -30.65 22.07
N ALA A 472 -2.02 -30.14 21.04
CA ALA A 472 -1.68 -30.34 19.63
C ALA A 472 -1.01 -29.10 19.00
N GLY A 473 -0.59 -28.12 19.81
CA GLY A 473 0.03 -26.88 19.37
C GLY A 473 1.27 -27.10 18.51
N THR A 474 1.37 -26.41 17.37
CA THR A 474 2.57 -26.45 16.52
C THR A 474 2.84 -25.09 15.88
N LEU A 475 4.04 -24.89 15.33
CA LEU A 475 4.42 -23.70 14.55
C LEU A 475 4.51 -23.97 13.03
N GLY A 476 3.89 -25.06 12.57
CA GLY A 476 3.89 -25.45 11.16
C GLY A 476 5.30 -25.66 10.60
N SER A 477 5.55 -25.12 9.41
CA SER A 477 6.83 -25.22 8.68
C SER A 477 7.70 -23.96 8.79
N SER A 478 7.40 -23.11 9.78
CA SER A 478 8.00 -21.79 9.96
C SER A 478 9.51 -21.82 10.22
N GLN A 479 10.19 -20.74 9.81
CA GLN A 479 11.54 -20.39 10.24
C GLN A 479 11.46 -19.61 11.56
N ILE A 480 12.34 -19.88 12.51
CA ILE A 480 12.27 -19.29 13.85
C ILE A 480 13.60 -18.62 14.20
N ALA A 481 13.57 -17.30 14.38
CA ALA A 481 14.60 -16.53 15.04
C ALA A 481 14.32 -16.53 16.55
N LEU A 482 15.12 -17.29 17.29
CA LEU A 482 14.92 -17.62 18.70
C LEU A 482 15.99 -16.94 19.57
N GLU A 483 15.62 -15.83 20.20
CA GLU A 483 16.41 -15.14 21.23
C GLU A 483 15.81 -15.33 22.64
N GLY A 484 14.52 -15.64 22.72
CA GLY A 484 13.81 -16.01 23.96
C GLY A 484 13.66 -17.53 24.14
N ASP A 485 12.49 -17.97 24.59
CA ASP A 485 12.21 -19.38 24.91
C ASP A 485 11.17 -20.02 23.97
N LEU A 486 11.44 -21.24 23.50
CA LEU A 486 10.48 -22.13 22.86
C LEU A 486 10.23 -23.34 23.76
N ASN A 487 9.05 -23.42 24.39
CA ASN A 487 8.68 -24.50 25.30
C ASN A 487 7.86 -25.57 24.57
N LEU A 488 8.38 -26.79 24.49
CA LEU A 488 7.73 -27.97 23.92
C LEU A 488 7.13 -28.81 25.05
N ASN A 489 5.88 -28.55 25.42
CA ASN A 489 5.27 -29.19 26.59
C ASN A 489 4.60 -30.52 26.28
N ALA A 490 4.15 -30.74 25.05
CA ALA A 490 3.48 -31.98 24.61
C ALA A 490 3.94 -32.49 23.24
N ASP A 491 4.76 -31.71 22.54
CA ASP A 491 5.21 -32.00 21.19
C ASP A 491 6.10 -33.24 21.14
N THR A 492 5.90 -34.06 20.11
CA THR A 492 6.70 -35.27 19.89
C THR A 492 7.74 -35.10 18.76
N SER A 493 7.64 -33.99 18.02
CA SER A 493 8.58 -33.68 16.94
C SER A 493 8.69 -32.18 16.72
N LEU A 494 9.89 -31.71 16.35
CA LEU A 494 10.13 -30.34 15.91
C LEU A 494 10.76 -30.35 14.52
N GLY A 495 10.01 -29.86 13.53
CA GLY A 495 10.44 -29.76 12.12
C GLY A 495 10.81 -28.36 11.67
N ASN A 496 10.74 -27.37 12.56
CA ASN A 496 11.06 -25.97 12.25
C ASN A 496 12.58 -25.77 12.09
N ASN A 497 12.94 -24.74 11.33
CA ASN A 497 14.33 -24.31 11.17
C ASN A 497 14.63 -23.19 12.18
N LEU A 498 15.56 -23.45 13.09
CA LEU A 498 15.91 -22.54 14.17
C LEU A 498 17.20 -21.76 13.86
N ALA A 499 17.21 -20.49 14.27
CA ALA A 499 18.37 -19.62 14.35
C ALA A 499 18.33 -18.82 15.66
N GLY A 500 19.46 -18.26 16.09
CA GLY A 500 19.55 -17.45 17.31
C GLY A 500 20.19 -18.17 18.50
N ASN A 501 20.15 -17.55 19.67
CA ASN A 501 20.87 -17.98 20.88
C ASN A 501 19.98 -18.33 22.09
N GLY A 502 18.65 -18.32 21.92
CA GLY A 502 17.67 -18.59 22.96
C GLY A 502 17.61 -20.07 23.40
N SER A 503 16.53 -20.44 24.11
CA SER A 503 16.36 -21.81 24.63
C SER A 503 15.22 -22.56 23.95
N VAL A 504 15.43 -23.84 23.66
CA VAL A 504 14.38 -24.80 23.38
C VAL A 504 14.23 -25.71 24.59
N ASN A 505 13.12 -25.61 25.31
CA ASN A 505 12.86 -26.35 26.54
C ASN A 505 11.95 -27.54 26.23
N THR A 506 12.46 -28.77 26.32
CA THR A 506 11.69 -29.99 26.08
C THR A 506 11.12 -30.52 27.38
N LYS A 507 9.79 -30.69 27.46
CA LYS A 507 9.11 -31.36 28.60
C LYS A 507 8.34 -32.61 28.17
N ALA A 508 8.49 -32.99 26.91
CA ALA A 508 8.01 -34.22 26.29
C ALA A 508 9.14 -34.86 25.46
N ASP A 509 8.95 -36.11 25.04
CA ASP A 509 9.91 -36.80 24.19
C ASP A 509 9.85 -36.25 22.76
N VAL A 510 10.89 -35.52 22.33
CA VAL A 510 10.93 -34.78 21.07
C VAL A 510 11.94 -35.40 20.10
N THR A 511 11.51 -35.62 18.86
CA THR A 511 12.41 -35.91 17.73
C THR A 511 12.65 -34.66 16.89
N LEU A 512 13.90 -34.27 16.71
CA LEU A 512 14.26 -33.17 15.81
C LEU A 512 14.30 -33.65 14.37
N THR A 513 13.68 -32.90 13.47
CA THR A 513 13.63 -33.22 12.03
C THR A 513 14.02 -32.06 11.12
N GLY A 514 13.99 -30.82 11.62
CA GLY A 514 14.41 -29.62 10.89
C GLY A 514 15.93 -29.44 10.79
N ASP A 515 16.38 -28.59 9.86
CA ASP A 515 17.78 -28.13 9.78
C ASP A 515 17.95 -26.88 10.64
N ASN A 516 18.69 -27.03 11.73
CA ASN A 516 18.95 -26.01 12.74
C ASN A 516 20.41 -25.54 12.71
N SER A 517 21.11 -25.67 11.59
CA SER A 517 22.52 -25.25 11.44
C SER A 517 22.81 -23.78 11.81
N GLY A 518 21.78 -22.93 11.81
CA GLY A 518 21.83 -21.53 12.29
C GLY A 518 21.62 -21.34 13.79
N PHE A 519 21.16 -22.35 14.53
CA PHE A 519 20.90 -22.26 15.97
C PHE A 519 22.19 -22.39 16.78
N THR A 520 22.37 -21.48 17.73
CA THR A 520 23.55 -21.38 18.61
C THR A 520 23.19 -21.39 20.09
N GLY A 521 21.90 -21.49 20.40
CA GLY A 521 21.37 -21.45 21.76
C GLY A 521 21.45 -22.79 22.49
N THR A 522 20.51 -23.02 23.40
CA THR A 522 20.48 -24.24 24.23
C THR A 522 19.24 -25.08 23.99
N PHE A 523 19.42 -26.40 23.87
CA PHE A 523 18.34 -27.36 24.09
C PHE A 523 18.37 -27.80 25.56
N ALA A 524 17.37 -27.39 26.34
CA ALA A 524 17.21 -27.78 27.73
C ALA A 524 16.21 -28.93 27.85
N ILE A 525 16.66 -30.06 28.36
CA ILE A 525 15.86 -31.28 28.52
C ILE A 525 15.44 -31.39 29.97
N ASP A 526 14.16 -31.14 30.23
CA ASP A 526 13.60 -31.04 31.58
C ASP A 526 13.05 -32.39 32.06
N GLY A 527 13.18 -32.64 33.36
CA GLY A 527 12.60 -33.79 34.03
C GLY A 527 13.04 -35.12 33.42
N THR A 528 12.08 -35.91 32.96
CA THR A 528 12.29 -37.24 32.34
C THR A 528 12.21 -37.20 30.81
N SER A 529 12.18 -36.01 30.20
CA SER A 529 12.01 -35.88 28.76
C SER A 529 13.24 -36.35 27.97
N GLN A 530 13.02 -36.65 26.70
CA GLN A 530 14.06 -37.15 25.81
C GLN A 530 14.15 -36.31 24.54
N LEU A 531 15.37 -36.06 24.07
CA LEU A 531 15.62 -35.40 22.78
C LEU A 531 16.31 -36.38 21.84
N THR A 532 15.74 -36.62 20.67
CA THR A 532 16.32 -37.50 19.65
C THR A 532 16.79 -36.70 18.44
N ALA A 533 18.03 -36.92 18.02
CA ALA A 533 18.61 -36.40 16.80
C ALA A 533 19.26 -37.53 15.98
N THR A 534 19.11 -37.44 14.66
CA THR A 534 19.71 -38.36 13.67
C THR A 534 20.76 -37.67 12.78
N ASN A 535 20.95 -36.36 12.94
CA ASN A 535 21.95 -35.56 12.23
C ASN A 535 22.35 -34.35 13.08
N PHE A 536 23.64 -33.98 13.14
CA PHE A 536 24.09 -32.81 13.89
C PHE A 536 23.50 -31.48 13.41
N ASN A 537 23.12 -31.35 12.13
CA ASN A 537 22.41 -30.16 11.66
C ASN A 537 21.10 -29.92 12.44
N GLN A 538 20.47 -30.96 12.98
CA GLN A 538 19.26 -30.82 13.80
C GLN A 538 19.53 -30.19 15.17
N LEU A 539 20.72 -30.38 15.73
CA LEU A 539 21.16 -29.71 16.97
C LEU A 539 21.83 -28.36 16.69
N GLY A 540 22.15 -28.07 15.42
CA GLY A 540 22.86 -26.86 15.04
C GLY A 540 24.23 -26.76 15.70
N LYS A 541 24.59 -25.55 16.11
CA LYS A 541 25.83 -25.23 16.84
C LYS A 541 25.58 -25.02 18.33
N GLY A 542 24.35 -25.24 18.79
CA GLY A 542 23.93 -25.01 20.17
C GLY A 542 24.49 -26.03 21.17
N SER A 543 24.26 -25.77 22.44
CA SER A 543 24.51 -26.70 23.55
C SER A 543 23.26 -27.51 23.90
N VAL A 544 23.47 -28.63 24.58
CA VAL A 544 22.41 -29.45 25.16
C VAL A 544 22.64 -29.58 26.66
N GLN A 545 21.62 -29.27 27.45
CA GLN A 545 21.61 -29.42 28.90
C GLN A 545 20.58 -30.48 29.27
N VAL A 546 21.01 -31.51 30.01
CA VAL A 546 20.17 -32.67 30.32
C VAL A 546 19.92 -32.77 31.82
N ALA A 547 18.65 -32.71 32.22
CA ALA A 547 18.22 -32.96 33.60
C ALA A 547 18.52 -34.41 34.03
N GLN A 548 18.54 -34.65 35.34
CA GLN A 548 18.98 -35.92 35.96
C GLN A 548 18.35 -37.17 35.37
N ASP A 549 17.04 -37.13 35.09
CA ASP A 549 16.29 -38.28 34.57
C ASP A 549 16.02 -38.18 33.05
N GLY A 550 16.53 -37.13 32.41
CA GLY A 550 16.36 -36.89 30.98
C GLY A 550 17.40 -37.63 30.14
N ALA A 551 17.19 -37.63 28.82
CA ALA A 551 18.15 -38.24 27.90
C ALA A 551 18.27 -37.53 26.55
N VAL A 552 19.46 -37.58 25.97
CA VAL A 552 19.74 -37.25 24.57
C VAL A 552 20.01 -38.55 23.81
N HIS A 553 19.36 -38.74 22.68
CA HIS A 553 19.61 -39.85 21.77
C HIS A 553 20.26 -39.33 20.49
N LEU A 554 21.49 -39.74 20.24
CA LEU A 554 22.20 -39.52 18.98
C LEU A 554 22.20 -40.83 18.21
N ASN A 555 21.39 -40.89 17.14
CA ASN A 555 21.12 -42.12 16.41
C ASN A 555 21.71 -42.07 15.01
N ASN A 556 22.54 -43.06 14.65
CA ASN A 556 23.18 -43.20 13.34
C ASN A 556 24.07 -42.02 12.93
N ILE A 557 24.69 -41.33 13.90
CA ILE A 557 25.58 -40.20 13.64
C ILE A 557 27.02 -40.70 13.53
N THR A 558 27.75 -40.32 12.48
CA THR A 558 29.11 -40.83 12.19
C THR A 558 30.10 -39.70 11.93
N SER A 559 30.43 -38.92 12.97
CA SER A 559 31.29 -37.73 12.83
C SER A 559 31.87 -37.27 14.18
N GLU A 560 32.58 -36.14 14.18
CA GLU A 560 33.03 -35.50 15.42
C GLU A 560 31.86 -34.86 16.18
N LEU A 561 31.85 -34.95 17.51
CA LEU A 561 30.85 -34.27 18.34
C LEU A 561 31.03 -32.74 18.26
N THR A 562 30.03 -32.05 17.72
CA THR A 562 30.04 -30.58 17.58
C THR A 562 29.41 -29.85 18.77
N ASN A 563 28.39 -30.45 19.38
CA ASN A 563 27.56 -29.83 20.40
C ASN A 563 28.06 -30.16 21.81
N ALA A 564 28.10 -29.16 22.69
CA ALA A 564 28.42 -29.41 24.10
C ALA A 564 27.21 -30.05 24.76
N ILE A 565 27.40 -31.18 25.44
CA ILE A 565 26.35 -31.88 26.18
C ILE A 565 26.75 -31.89 27.65
N SER A 566 25.85 -31.43 28.51
CA SER A 566 26.13 -31.22 29.93
C SER A 566 24.95 -31.62 30.81
N GLY A 567 25.18 -31.72 32.13
CA GLY A 567 24.15 -32.02 33.11
C GLY A 567 24.24 -33.43 33.68
N MET A 568 23.18 -33.85 34.36
CA MET A 568 23.17 -35.11 35.13
C MET A 568 22.47 -36.27 34.39
N GLY A 569 21.84 -35.99 33.25
CA GLY A 569 21.09 -36.97 32.47
C GLY A 569 21.95 -37.87 31.58
N ASN A 570 21.27 -38.61 30.71
CA ASN A 570 21.92 -39.65 29.90
C ASN A 570 22.20 -39.19 28.46
N LEU A 571 23.34 -39.60 27.92
CA LEU A 571 23.64 -39.56 26.49
C LEU A 571 23.59 -40.99 25.95
N ASN A 572 22.67 -41.25 25.02
CA ASN A 572 22.47 -42.55 24.39
C ASN A 572 22.95 -42.48 22.94
N LEU A 573 23.88 -43.37 22.60
CA LEU A 573 24.42 -43.55 21.27
C LEU A 573 23.88 -44.88 20.72
N ALA A 574 23.20 -44.82 19.57
CA ALA A 574 22.66 -46.01 18.90
C ALA A 574 23.02 -46.01 17.41
N GLY A 575 23.77 -47.01 16.94
CA GLY A 575 24.33 -47.03 15.58
C GLY A 575 25.29 -45.87 15.28
N THR A 576 25.82 -45.22 16.32
CA THR A 576 26.55 -43.95 16.23
C THR A 576 28.05 -44.20 16.37
N ASP A 577 28.86 -43.62 15.48
CA ASP A 577 30.34 -43.61 15.57
C ASP A 577 30.80 -42.17 15.82
N LEU A 578 31.00 -41.84 17.09
CA LEU A 578 31.29 -40.49 17.55
C LEU A 578 32.78 -40.34 17.86
N SER A 579 33.39 -39.25 17.40
CA SER A 579 34.78 -38.92 17.76
C SER A 579 34.86 -37.64 18.61
N LEU A 580 35.73 -37.66 19.61
CA LEU A 580 36.20 -36.48 20.33
C LEU A 580 37.66 -36.27 19.93
N ASN A 581 37.93 -35.37 18.99
CA ASN A 581 39.28 -35.06 18.52
C ASN A 581 40.05 -34.21 19.53
N THR A 582 41.33 -33.91 19.26
CA THR A 582 42.19 -33.10 20.15
C THR A 582 41.55 -31.74 20.43
N GLY A 583 41.45 -31.36 21.70
CA GLY A 583 40.75 -30.16 22.18
C GLY A 583 39.23 -30.30 22.30
N ASN A 584 38.63 -31.44 21.95
CA ASN A 584 37.20 -31.66 22.04
C ASN A 584 36.80 -32.08 23.47
N ALA A 585 36.41 -31.09 24.28
CA ALA A 585 35.95 -31.28 25.64
C ALA A 585 34.41 -31.14 25.79
N LYS A 586 33.66 -31.57 24.76
CA LYS A 586 32.20 -31.33 24.67
C LYS A 586 31.34 -32.17 25.62
N LEU A 587 31.90 -33.22 26.24
CA LEU A 587 31.21 -34.06 27.24
C LEU A 587 31.79 -33.90 28.66
N LYS A 588 32.72 -32.97 28.88
CA LYS A 588 33.41 -32.81 30.18
C LYS A 588 32.47 -32.42 31.33
N ASP A 589 31.30 -31.85 31.00
CA ASP A 589 30.31 -31.36 31.97
C ASP A 589 29.07 -32.26 32.05
N LEU A 590 29.09 -33.44 31.39
CA LEU A 590 28.06 -34.47 31.50
C LEU A 590 28.43 -35.45 32.61
N THR A 591 27.70 -35.46 33.72
CA THR A 591 27.98 -36.31 34.89
C THR A 591 27.09 -37.55 34.96
N GLY A 592 26.11 -37.69 34.07
CA GLY A 592 25.21 -38.84 34.02
C GLY A 592 25.80 -40.05 33.30
N SER A 593 24.99 -40.78 32.54
CA SER A 593 25.46 -41.99 31.84
C SER A 593 25.69 -41.75 30.35
N ILE A 594 26.73 -42.33 29.79
CA ILE A 594 26.98 -42.45 28.36
C ILE A 594 26.73 -43.93 27.99
N ASN A 595 25.68 -44.19 27.23
CA ASN A 595 25.25 -45.53 26.85
C ASN A 595 25.53 -45.77 25.36
N LEU A 596 26.29 -46.82 25.03
CA LEU A 596 26.55 -47.23 23.67
C LEU A 596 25.77 -48.51 23.37
N THR A 597 24.99 -48.48 22.29
CA THR A 597 24.14 -49.60 21.83
C THR A 597 24.15 -49.73 20.31
N ASN A 598 23.72 -50.88 19.78
CA ASN A 598 23.53 -51.11 18.35
C ASN A 598 24.79 -50.83 17.50
N ASP A 599 25.92 -51.42 17.88
CA ASP A 599 27.22 -51.29 17.18
C ASP A 599 27.78 -49.86 17.23
N SER A 600 27.51 -49.12 18.32
CA SER A 600 28.01 -47.75 18.49
C SER A 600 29.48 -47.71 18.93
N SER A 601 30.16 -46.63 18.57
CA SER A 601 31.56 -46.35 18.87
C SER A 601 31.72 -44.93 19.42
N LEU A 602 32.56 -44.76 20.44
CA LEU A 602 33.01 -43.46 20.91
C LEU A 602 34.54 -43.45 20.99
N THR A 603 35.17 -42.54 20.25
CA THR A 603 36.63 -42.39 20.19
C THR A 603 37.09 -41.21 21.04
N LEU A 604 38.05 -41.46 21.94
CA LEU A 604 38.72 -40.51 22.82
C LEU A 604 40.19 -40.39 22.41
N VAL A 605 40.77 -39.20 22.43
CA VAL A 605 42.18 -38.98 22.06
C VAL A 605 43.01 -38.28 23.13
N GLU A 606 42.38 -37.68 24.14
CA GLU A 606 43.06 -36.99 25.25
C GLU A 606 42.30 -37.14 26.58
N ILE A 607 42.97 -36.88 27.69
CA ILE A 607 42.35 -36.92 29.03
C ILE A 607 41.38 -35.73 29.23
N GLY A 608 40.34 -35.93 30.05
CA GLY A 608 39.37 -34.87 30.39
C GLY A 608 38.29 -34.59 29.34
N GLN A 609 38.21 -35.39 28.27
CA GLN A 609 37.12 -35.30 27.29
C GLN A 609 35.78 -35.78 27.84
N LEU A 610 35.83 -36.73 28.77
CA LEU A 610 34.69 -37.18 29.57
C LEU A 610 34.81 -36.64 31.00
N ASN A 611 33.68 -36.39 31.65
CA ASN A 611 33.67 -36.12 33.08
C ASN A 611 33.99 -37.40 33.87
N ASP A 612 34.85 -37.34 34.89
CA ASP A 612 35.20 -38.51 35.70
C ASP A 612 34.00 -39.13 36.44
N ALA A 613 32.98 -38.33 36.79
CA ALA A 613 31.76 -38.82 37.43
C ALA A 613 30.81 -39.54 36.46
N ALA A 614 30.99 -39.38 35.14
CA ALA A 614 30.14 -40.03 34.16
C ALA A 614 30.30 -41.55 34.19
N LYS A 615 29.18 -42.26 34.08
CA LYS A 615 29.15 -43.71 33.92
C LYS A 615 29.16 -44.05 32.44
N VAL A 616 29.99 -44.98 32.00
CA VAL A 616 30.03 -45.40 30.59
C VAL A 616 29.58 -46.85 30.51
N ASN A 617 28.51 -47.10 29.78
CA ASN A 617 27.96 -48.43 29.53
C ASN A 617 28.19 -48.83 28.08
N ILE A 618 28.99 -49.88 27.88
CA ILE A 618 29.27 -50.46 26.56
C ILE A 618 28.44 -51.73 26.42
N ALA A 619 27.23 -51.61 25.89
CA ALA A 619 26.17 -52.59 26.15
C ALA A 619 26.48 -53.99 25.61
N ALA A 620 26.89 -54.10 24.34
CA ALA A 620 27.11 -55.36 23.66
C ALA A 620 28.49 -55.44 22.99
N LYS A 621 28.90 -56.66 22.60
CA LYS A 621 30.19 -56.94 21.94
C LYS A 621 30.46 -56.08 20.69
N GLY A 622 29.41 -55.62 20.01
CA GLY A 622 29.52 -54.74 18.84
C GLY A 622 29.87 -53.29 19.19
N ASP A 623 29.49 -52.85 20.38
CA ASP A 623 29.72 -51.49 20.88
C ASP A 623 31.15 -51.33 21.40
N ARG A 624 31.74 -50.13 21.25
CA ARG A 624 33.12 -49.88 21.72
C ARG A 624 33.43 -48.47 22.18
N ILE A 625 34.34 -48.39 23.14
CA ILE A 625 35.13 -47.17 23.40
C ILE A 625 36.51 -47.37 22.78
N THR A 626 36.96 -46.43 21.96
CA THR A 626 38.32 -46.44 21.42
C THR A 626 39.13 -45.32 22.08
N VAL A 627 40.21 -45.65 22.77
CA VAL A 627 41.19 -44.68 23.24
C VAL A 627 42.32 -44.64 22.21
N ASN A 628 42.47 -43.53 21.49
CA ASN A 628 43.47 -43.32 20.45
C ASN A 628 44.36 -42.13 20.83
N SER A 629 45.18 -42.32 21.87
CA SER A 629 45.99 -41.28 22.49
C SER A 629 47.43 -41.33 22.02
N LYS A 630 48.02 -40.16 21.77
CA LYS A 630 49.46 -40.00 21.50
C LYS A 630 50.28 -39.70 22.76
N ASP A 631 49.61 -39.55 23.90
CA ASP A 631 50.17 -39.28 25.22
C ASP A 631 49.69 -40.33 26.23
N ASP A 632 50.20 -40.27 27.46
CA ASP A 632 49.68 -41.05 28.60
C ASP A 632 48.17 -40.79 28.78
N PHE A 633 47.39 -41.85 28.98
CA PHE A 633 45.94 -41.75 29.09
C PHE A 633 45.41 -42.45 30.35
N SER A 634 44.62 -41.73 31.14
CA SER A 634 43.89 -42.28 32.29
C SER A 634 42.38 -42.27 32.03
N LEU A 635 41.73 -43.41 32.16
CA LEU A 635 40.27 -43.53 32.10
C LEU A 635 39.71 -43.76 33.51
N ASN A 636 39.14 -42.72 34.11
CA ASN A 636 38.63 -42.73 35.49
C ASN A 636 37.14 -43.06 35.58
N ASN A 637 36.46 -43.20 34.43
CA ASN A 637 35.02 -43.43 34.36
C ASN A 637 34.63 -44.83 34.88
N HIS A 638 33.46 -44.91 35.52
CA HIS A 638 32.88 -46.20 35.88
C HIS A 638 32.35 -46.92 34.64
N LEU A 639 33.11 -47.92 34.17
CA LEU A 639 32.75 -48.73 33.01
C LEU A 639 31.82 -49.89 33.40
N THR A 640 30.78 -50.10 32.61
CA THR A 640 29.86 -51.25 32.72
C THR A 640 29.57 -51.85 31.33
N GLY A 641 28.97 -53.04 31.29
CA GLY A 641 28.55 -53.71 30.06
C GLY A 641 29.46 -54.86 29.61
N THR A 642 29.30 -55.29 28.35
CA THR A 642 30.00 -56.45 27.76
C THR A 642 30.73 -56.14 26.45
N GLY A 643 30.75 -54.87 26.03
CA GLY A 643 31.41 -54.43 24.82
C GLY A 643 32.91 -54.26 24.93
N LEU A 644 33.50 -53.65 23.91
CA LEU A 644 34.96 -53.56 23.75
C LEU A 644 35.50 -52.22 24.23
N LEU A 645 36.56 -52.26 25.03
CA LEU A 645 37.46 -51.13 25.21
C LEU A 645 38.72 -51.37 24.36
N ASP A 646 38.86 -50.62 23.27
CA ASP A 646 39.99 -50.69 22.34
C ASP A 646 41.01 -49.60 22.68
N VAL A 647 42.22 -49.98 23.13
CA VAL A 647 43.24 -49.04 23.60
C VAL A 647 44.42 -49.00 22.63
N LYS A 648 44.65 -47.83 22.04
CA LYS A 648 45.74 -47.47 21.13
C LYS A 648 46.49 -46.28 21.72
N ALA A 649 47.50 -46.57 22.54
CA ALA A 649 48.27 -45.56 23.28
C ALA A 649 49.66 -45.28 22.66
N ASP A 650 49.95 -45.73 21.43
CA ASP A 650 51.20 -45.47 20.69
C ASP A 650 52.53 -45.64 21.46
N GLY A 651 52.56 -46.56 22.45
CA GLY A 651 53.73 -46.83 23.29
C GLY A 651 53.76 -46.06 24.62
N ASN A 652 52.76 -45.22 24.89
CA ASN A 652 52.54 -44.53 26.17
C ASN A 652 51.76 -45.38 27.17
N SER A 653 51.67 -44.91 28.42
CA SER A 653 50.94 -45.61 29.48
C SER A 653 49.42 -45.43 29.34
N PHE A 654 48.70 -46.50 29.65
CA PHE A 654 47.24 -46.48 29.83
C PHE A 654 46.92 -46.93 31.25
N ASN A 655 46.18 -46.11 31.99
CA ASN A 655 45.85 -46.35 33.39
C ASN A 655 44.32 -46.34 33.60
N PHE A 656 43.84 -47.26 34.43
CA PHE A 656 42.49 -47.17 35.00
C PHE A 656 42.56 -46.39 36.31
N GLY A 657 41.60 -45.48 36.50
CA GLY A 657 41.41 -44.71 37.75
C GLY A 657 40.67 -45.47 38.83
#